data_AF-A0A814WQB3-F1
#
_entry.id   AF-A0A814WQB3-F1
#
_cell.length_a   1.000
_cell.length_b   1.000
_cell.length_c   1.000
_cell.angle_alpha   90.00
_cell.angle_beta   90.00
_cell.angle_gamma   90.00
#
_symmetry.space_group_name_H-M   'P 1'
#
loop_
_entity.id
_entity.type
_entity.pdbx_description
1 polymer ?
#
loop_
_entity_poly.entity_id
_entity_poly.type
_entity_poly.pdbx_seq_one_letter_code
_entity_poly.pdbx_strand_id
1 'polypeptide(L)'
;MTSKSVDEVEIKQTKDLDVCVSRRWAFIKTGFLVITWIILGVHAEIVGPTMKILAQQTGTTFSGISSILAARSAGYMSGSILGAVKQGFIKQYSDGLLSFAFLIASMVIFITPSIRSLLLLSIVFFIQGISQGFTDLGGTNLILTMWHDHSSTAMNTVHLGFGFGAVFVNLLVAPFLEKNEIIVSNVTSTSILENPFSSKINIPYTITASLCFLIAIGHLLFAIREHRIQRRTLQMDQSAYTTVASASLTETQANYSQYSPRSCGNGYFYYGLTMSILWIVYMFFVTANDLTFGKFFFSYLGSSKFELSTKSASLGMIIYWLSYSIGRLICAIVALFVSVDIVLSVIWMAGLILAIAWIVFVWIIGLSSTSLFILGSFTGLIFSPIFPLSFGFINQRLVINPLLLGLILCGASLGGVIFQKIGAAAVLTATAILKKTEREKTSTMKIATSTSTSTTSEQLTSSVIINKNTKWKQNAITVAGGHGFGSKLNQLDHVSGIHIDDDDYSIYIADKTNHRVVRWEFRANNGTLVAGGNGPGGGMNQLNQPTDVILDEAKKYLIICDFANDRVVQWPRQDSQDQQIVIYRIVCFGLAMDNNGDLYVSDWRTHEVRRWQKGYTEGIVVAGGNGRGNQLKQLDDPHYIFVDDDHSVYVADTLNNRVMKWKKNTDEGILIASGQVYNENPDTLLTPIGVIADHKGNIYVSTIGIYQIMRWSPGATEGASVVGEKECGRGSTELALPYDLSFDRQGNLYVVDTHNYRIQKFDIDLD
;
A
#
# COMPACT_ATOMS: atom_id res chain seq x y z
N MET A 1 -41.95 60.87 34.79
CA MET A 1 -42.00 59.43 34.46
C MET A 1 -41.57 59.28 33.03
N THR A 2 -40.55 58.46 32.84
CA THR A 2 -39.51 58.52 31.81
C THR A 2 -39.92 57.87 30.50
N SER A 3 -39.87 58.61 29.39
CA SER A 3 -39.89 58.07 28.02
C SER A 3 -38.71 57.12 27.72
N LYS A 4 -37.65 57.17 28.55
CA LYS A 4 -36.49 56.26 28.44
C LYS A 4 -36.81 54.78 28.67
N SER A 5 -37.91 54.42 29.34
CA SER A 5 -38.23 53.01 29.61
C SER A 5 -39.03 52.34 28.49
N VAL A 6 -39.60 53.11 27.56
CA VAL A 6 -40.32 52.53 26.41
C VAL A 6 -39.34 52.19 25.30
N ASP A 7 -38.40 53.10 24.99
CA ASP A 7 -37.35 52.88 23.98
C ASP A 7 -36.39 51.74 24.37
N GLU A 8 -36.00 51.61 25.64
CA GLU A 8 -35.14 50.48 26.07
C GLU A 8 -35.85 49.12 26.02
N VAL A 9 -37.16 49.08 26.30
CA VAL A 9 -37.95 47.84 26.20
C VAL A 9 -38.21 47.49 24.73
N GLU A 10 -38.44 48.47 23.87
CA GLU A 10 -38.66 48.28 22.44
C GLU A 10 -37.36 47.94 21.68
N ILE A 11 -36.21 48.52 22.07
CA ILE A 11 -34.86 48.15 21.56
C ILE A 11 -34.44 46.75 22.02
N LYS A 12 -34.79 46.36 23.25
CA LYS A 12 -34.49 45.02 23.78
C LYS A 12 -35.43 43.97 23.17
N GLN A 13 -36.71 44.29 22.98
CA GLN A 13 -37.65 43.44 22.25
C GLN A 13 -37.28 43.31 20.77
N THR A 14 -36.85 44.37 20.08
CA THR A 14 -36.39 44.28 18.69
C THR A 14 -35.06 43.54 18.56
N LYS A 15 -34.11 43.71 19.49
CA LYS A 15 -32.90 42.86 19.54
C LYS A 15 -33.22 41.39 19.83
N ASP A 16 -34.12 41.11 20.77
CA ASP A 16 -34.52 39.73 21.08
C ASP A 16 -35.34 39.11 19.95
N LEU A 17 -36.16 39.90 19.22
CA LEU A 17 -36.89 39.46 18.02
C LEU A 17 -35.93 39.22 16.84
N ASP A 18 -34.95 40.10 16.60
CA ASP A 18 -33.91 39.92 15.57
C ASP A 18 -32.97 38.75 15.91
N VAL A 19 -32.64 38.54 17.18
CA VAL A 19 -31.89 37.36 17.64
C VAL A 19 -32.72 36.09 17.49
N CYS A 20 -34.02 36.12 17.79
CA CYS A 20 -34.91 34.96 17.63
C CYS A 20 -35.19 34.62 16.15
N VAL A 21 -35.36 35.64 15.29
CA VAL A 21 -35.46 35.51 13.83
C VAL A 21 -34.13 35.04 13.23
N SER A 22 -32.99 35.53 13.71
CA SER A 22 -31.66 35.07 13.27
C SER A 22 -31.37 33.62 13.66
N ARG A 23 -31.78 33.18 14.87
CA ARG A 23 -31.64 31.78 15.29
C ARG A 23 -32.54 30.85 14.49
N ARG A 24 -33.82 31.18 14.33
CA ARG A 24 -34.75 30.39 13.48
C ARG A 24 -34.20 30.26 12.05
N TRP A 25 -33.66 31.35 11.52
CA TRP A 25 -33.03 31.35 10.20
C TRP A 25 -31.76 30.49 10.14
N ALA A 26 -30.90 30.55 11.16
CA ALA A 26 -29.73 29.68 11.27
C ALA A 26 -30.13 28.19 11.32
N PHE A 27 -31.19 27.83 12.03
CA PHE A 27 -31.72 26.46 12.03
C PHE A 27 -32.26 26.03 10.66
N ILE A 28 -33.04 26.88 9.97
CA ILE A 28 -33.54 26.58 8.61
C ILE A 28 -32.37 26.38 7.64
N LYS A 29 -31.39 27.29 7.66
CA LYS A 29 -30.21 27.24 6.79
C LYS A 29 -29.34 26.02 7.09
N THR A 30 -29.19 25.67 8.37
CA THR A 30 -28.49 24.45 8.80
C THR A 30 -29.23 23.19 8.35
N GLY A 31 -30.56 23.14 8.47
CA GLY A 31 -31.36 22.03 7.96
C GLY A 31 -31.22 21.86 6.44
N PHE A 32 -31.18 22.97 5.69
CA PHE A 32 -30.92 22.94 4.25
C PHE A 32 -29.49 22.48 3.93
N LEU A 33 -28.49 22.88 4.74
CA LEU A 33 -27.12 22.38 4.62
C LEU A 33 -27.01 20.88 4.91
N VAL A 34 -27.80 20.33 5.84
CA VAL A 34 -27.86 18.86 6.05
C VAL A 34 -28.30 18.17 4.76
N ILE A 35 -29.35 18.66 4.10
CA ILE A 35 -29.82 18.14 2.80
C ILE A 35 -28.72 18.29 1.73
N THR A 36 -28.03 19.43 1.74
CA THR A 36 -26.90 19.69 0.84
C THR A 36 -25.78 18.68 1.03
N TRP A 37 -25.46 18.32 2.27
CA TRP A 37 -24.46 17.31 2.58
C TRP A 37 -24.93 15.89 2.26
N ILE A 38 -26.24 15.59 2.35
CA ILE A 38 -26.82 14.36 1.80
C ILE A 38 -26.52 14.29 0.31
N ILE A 39 -26.85 15.34 -0.45
CA ILE A 39 -26.63 15.36 -1.90
C ILE A 39 -25.14 15.32 -2.24
N LEU A 40 -24.28 15.99 -1.44
CA LEU A 40 -22.83 15.87 -1.55
C LEU A 40 -22.35 14.43 -1.35
N GLY A 41 -22.90 13.70 -0.38
CA GLY A 41 -22.62 12.28 -0.15
C GLY A 41 -23.02 11.42 -1.34
N VAL A 42 -24.20 11.64 -1.92
CA VAL A 42 -24.65 10.94 -3.14
C VAL A 42 -23.69 11.24 -4.30
N HIS A 43 -23.42 12.52 -4.55
CA HIS A 43 -22.49 13.00 -5.58
C HIS A 43 -21.09 12.42 -5.43
N ALA A 44 -20.55 12.42 -4.22
CA ALA A 44 -19.16 12.05 -3.97
C ALA A 44 -18.95 10.55 -4.05
N GLU A 45 -19.91 9.78 -3.55
CA GLU A 45 -19.80 8.33 -3.36
C GLU A 45 -20.38 7.49 -4.50
N ILE A 46 -21.09 8.07 -5.49
CA ILE A 46 -21.53 7.34 -6.69
C ILE A 46 -20.37 6.66 -7.45
N VAL A 47 -19.17 7.26 -7.39
CA VAL A 47 -17.98 6.78 -8.08
C VAL A 47 -17.51 5.45 -7.52
N GLY A 48 -17.53 5.24 -6.19
CA GLY A 48 -17.01 4.03 -5.55
C GLY A 48 -17.61 2.72 -6.08
N PRO A 49 -18.94 2.53 -6.04
CA PRO A 49 -19.61 1.31 -6.53
C PRO A 49 -19.59 1.21 -8.06
N THR A 50 -19.51 2.32 -8.79
CA THR A 50 -19.47 2.33 -10.27
C THR A 50 -18.06 2.30 -10.86
N MET A 51 -17.04 2.31 -10.01
CA MET A 51 -15.63 2.43 -10.38
C MET A 51 -15.16 1.35 -11.36
N LYS A 52 -15.58 0.10 -11.13
CA LYS A 52 -15.28 -1.04 -12.03
C LYS A 52 -15.90 -0.84 -13.43
N ILE A 53 -17.10 -0.25 -13.52
CA ILE A 53 -17.79 0.02 -14.79
C ILE A 53 -17.08 1.14 -15.54
N LEU A 54 -16.75 2.24 -14.88
CA LEU A 54 -16.02 3.36 -15.49
C LEU A 54 -14.65 2.90 -16.04
N ALA A 55 -13.98 2.00 -15.33
CA ALA A 55 -12.72 1.40 -15.79
C ALA A 55 -12.90 0.59 -17.07
N GLN A 56 -13.93 -0.26 -17.10
CA GLN A 56 -14.25 -1.07 -18.27
C GLN A 56 -14.67 -0.20 -19.47
N GLN A 57 -15.45 0.86 -19.24
CA GLN A 57 -15.89 1.78 -20.29
C GLN A 57 -14.74 2.56 -20.94
N THR A 58 -13.68 2.86 -20.18
CA THR A 58 -12.48 3.57 -20.66
C THR A 58 -11.34 2.65 -21.07
N GLY A 59 -11.52 1.32 -20.96
CA GLY A 59 -10.49 0.33 -21.32
C GLY A 59 -9.25 0.36 -20.41
N THR A 60 -9.37 0.88 -19.19
CA THR A 60 -8.24 1.10 -18.29
C THR A 60 -8.15 0.07 -17.16
N THR A 61 -6.95 -0.05 -16.58
CA THR A 61 -6.70 -0.81 -15.35
C THR A 61 -7.02 0.01 -14.10
N PHE A 62 -6.97 -0.60 -12.91
CA PHE A 62 -7.11 0.10 -11.62
C PHE A 62 -6.09 1.25 -11.43
N SER A 63 -4.93 1.20 -12.10
CA SER A 63 -3.95 2.29 -12.07
C SER A 63 -4.45 3.54 -12.80
N GLY A 64 -5.19 3.39 -13.91
CA GLY A 64 -5.81 4.54 -14.57
C GLY A 64 -6.99 5.12 -13.79
N ILE A 65 -7.73 4.28 -13.04
CA ILE A 65 -8.78 4.75 -12.13
C ILE A 65 -8.18 5.60 -10.99
N SER A 66 -7.08 5.14 -10.37
CA SER A 66 -6.43 5.90 -9.29
C SER A 66 -5.92 7.27 -9.78
N SER A 67 -5.54 7.35 -11.06
CA SER A 67 -5.17 8.60 -11.71
C SER A 67 -6.36 9.56 -11.87
N ILE A 68 -7.56 9.05 -12.17
CA ILE A 68 -8.79 9.85 -12.20
C ILE A 68 -9.15 10.38 -10.79
N LEU A 69 -9.04 9.54 -9.76
CA LEU A 69 -9.31 9.96 -8.37
C LEU A 69 -8.27 11.00 -7.88
N ALA A 70 -7.01 10.84 -8.27
CA ALA A 70 -5.97 11.84 -8.03
C ALA A 70 -6.26 13.16 -8.75
N ALA A 71 -6.78 13.12 -9.99
CA ALA A 71 -7.21 14.32 -10.71
C ALA A 71 -8.35 15.05 -9.98
N ARG A 72 -9.34 14.33 -9.44
CA ARG A 72 -10.38 14.91 -8.58
C ARG A 72 -9.80 15.57 -7.34
N SER A 73 -8.84 14.94 -6.67
CA SER A 73 -8.19 15.50 -5.48
C SER A 73 -7.36 16.76 -5.80
N ALA A 74 -6.69 16.81 -6.95
CA ALA A 74 -6.01 18.02 -7.44
C ALA A 74 -6.99 19.15 -7.79
N GLY A 75 -8.15 18.79 -8.34
CA GLY A 75 -9.25 19.72 -8.57
C GLY A 75 -9.81 20.29 -7.27
N TYR A 76 -9.98 19.43 -6.25
CA TYR A 76 -10.42 19.81 -4.91
C TYR A 76 -9.51 20.88 -4.31
N MET A 77 -8.18 20.67 -4.38
CA MET A 77 -7.18 21.66 -3.98
C MET A 77 -7.39 23.01 -4.70
N SER A 78 -7.56 22.95 -6.02
CA SER A 78 -7.73 24.14 -6.86
C SER A 78 -9.02 24.89 -6.51
N GLY A 79 -10.12 24.17 -6.30
CA GLY A 79 -11.39 24.73 -5.86
C GLY A 79 -11.31 25.39 -4.49
N SER A 80 -10.66 24.75 -3.52
CA SER A 80 -10.48 25.31 -2.18
C SER A 80 -9.70 26.62 -2.20
N ILE A 81 -8.61 26.71 -2.99
CA ILE A 81 -7.83 27.96 -3.13
C ILE A 81 -8.66 29.04 -3.85
N LEU A 82 -9.23 28.73 -5.01
CA LEU A 82 -10.00 29.69 -5.80
C LEU A 82 -11.22 30.23 -5.04
N GLY A 83 -11.91 29.34 -4.33
CA GLY A 83 -13.03 29.71 -3.47
C GLY A 83 -12.57 30.61 -2.32
N ALA A 84 -11.43 30.28 -1.71
CA ALA A 84 -10.89 30.98 -0.56
C ALA A 84 -10.46 32.40 -0.92
N VAL A 85 -9.80 32.56 -2.06
CA VAL A 85 -9.44 33.87 -2.62
C VAL A 85 -10.72 34.69 -2.88
N LYS A 86 -11.71 34.10 -3.56
CA LYS A 86 -12.96 34.79 -3.90
C LYS A 86 -13.78 35.21 -2.67
N GLN A 87 -13.92 34.33 -1.67
CA GLN A 87 -14.59 34.65 -0.40
C GLN A 87 -13.76 35.59 0.47
N GLY A 88 -12.44 35.52 0.38
CA GLY A 88 -11.52 36.45 1.04
C GLY A 88 -11.81 37.87 0.61
N PHE A 89 -11.93 38.12 -0.70
CA PHE A 89 -12.23 39.43 -1.25
C PHE A 89 -13.72 39.83 -1.14
N ILE A 90 -14.63 38.86 -1.10
CA ILE A 90 -16.06 39.14 -0.98
C ILE A 90 -16.72 38.16 -0.01
N LYS A 91 -16.80 38.57 1.28
CA LYS A 91 -17.31 37.78 2.41
C LYS A 91 -18.76 37.25 2.26
N GLN A 92 -19.50 37.68 1.24
CA GLN A 92 -20.97 37.61 1.16
C GLN A 92 -21.54 36.55 0.20
N TYR A 93 -20.72 35.62 -0.31
CA TYR A 93 -21.14 34.69 -1.39
C TYR A 93 -21.12 33.20 -1.04
N SER A 94 -21.19 32.77 0.23
CA SER A 94 -21.17 31.34 0.56
C SER A 94 -22.26 30.53 -0.17
N ASP A 95 -23.53 31.00 -0.16
CA ASP A 95 -24.61 30.34 -0.90
C ASP A 95 -24.48 30.48 -2.42
N GLY A 96 -23.99 31.62 -2.92
CA GLY A 96 -23.73 31.80 -4.35
C GLY A 96 -22.62 30.85 -4.85
N LEU A 97 -21.60 30.63 -4.03
CA LEU A 97 -20.51 29.70 -4.28
C LEU A 97 -21.01 28.25 -4.25
N LEU A 98 -21.83 27.88 -3.26
CA LEU A 98 -22.48 26.57 -3.17
C LEU A 98 -23.39 26.31 -4.38
N SER A 99 -24.20 27.28 -4.79
CA SER A 99 -25.04 27.18 -5.99
C SER A 99 -24.19 26.94 -7.24
N PHE A 100 -23.15 27.74 -7.44
CA PHE A 100 -22.24 27.57 -8.58
C PHE A 100 -21.53 26.21 -8.57
N ALA A 101 -21.07 25.76 -7.41
CA ALA A 101 -20.47 24.45 -7.24
C ALA A 101 -21.44 23.34 -7.67
N PHE A 102 -22.65 23.29 -7.10
CA PHE A 102 -23.60 22.22 -7.40
C PHE A 102 -24.14 22.25 -8.85
N LEU A 103 -24.15 23.41 -9.53
CA LEU A 103 -24.39 23.49 -10.98
C LEU A 103 -23.28 22.78 -11.77
N ILE A 104 -22.02 23.06 -11.44
CA ILE A 104 -20.87 22.37 -12.07
C ILE A 104 -20.95 20.87 -11.80
N ALA A 105 -21.18 20.48 -10.54
CA ALA A 105 -21.33 19.07 -10.15
C ALA A 105 -22.45 18.38 -10.96
N SER A 106 -23.60 19.04 -11.13
CA SER A 106 -24.72 18.50 -11.92
C SER A 106 -24.31 18.19 -13.35
N MET A 107 -23.68 19.15 -14.04
CA MET A 107 -23.23 18.99 -15.43
C MET A 107 -22.19 17.87 -15.57
N VAL A 108 -21.22 17.84 -14.66
CA VAL A 108 -20.13 16.85 -14.64
C VAL A 108 -20.65 15.44 -14.37
N ILE A 109 -21.51 15.25 -13.37
CA ILE A 109 -22.11 13.94 -13.06
C ILE A 109 -22.93 13.45 -14.25
N PHE A 110 -23.72 14.33 -14.87
CA PHE A 110 -24.59 13.96 -15.99
C PHE A 110 -23.79 13.42 -17.19
N ILE A 111 -22.65 14.04 -17.53
CA ILE A 111 -21.83 13.62 -18.68
C ILE A 111 -20.92 12.42 -18.37
N THR A 112 -20.58 12.19 -17.11
CA THR A 112 -19.61 11.17 -16.65
C THR A 112 -19.81 9.78 -17.29
N PRO A 113 -21.02 9.17 -17.29
CA PRO A 113 -21.19 7.81 -17.82
C PRO A 113 -21.11 7.72 -19.36
N SER A 114 -21.09 8.85 -20.07
CA SER A 114 -20.97 8.90 -21.53
C SER A 114 -19.52 8.95 -22.02
N ILE A 115 -18.55 9.19 -21.12
CA ILE A 115 -17.15 9.42 -21.48
C ILE A 115 -16.41 8.11 -21.64
N ARG A 116 -15.74 7.94 -22.79
CA ARG A 116 -14.94 6.74 -23.12
C ARG A 116 -13.43 6.97 -23.11
N SER A 117 -12.98 8.22 -22.99
CA SER A 117 -11.56 8.57 -22.94
C SER A 117 -11.12 8.79 -21.50
N LEU A 118 -10.03 8.13 -21.09
CA LEU A 118 -9.42 8.30 -19.76
C LEU A 118 -9.03 9.76 -19.50
N LEU A 119 -8.44 10.44 -20.49
CA LEU A 119 -8.02 11.83 -20.37
C LEU A 119 -9.23 12.75 -20.14
N LEU A 120 -10.29 12.59 -20.93
CA LEU A 120 -11.50 13.40 -20.80
C LEU A 120 -12.19 13.13 -19.45
N LEU A 121 -12.18 11.88 -18.99
CA LEU A 121 -12.74 11.51 -17.69
C LEU A 121 -11.94 12.13 -16.54
N SER A 122 -10.60 12.15 -16.63
CA SER A 122 -9.73 12.84 -15.66
C SER A 122 -9.99 14.34 -15.60
N ILE A 123 -10.22 15.00 -16.74
CA ILE A 123 -10.57 16.43 -16.79
C ILE A 123 -11.91 16.67 -16.09
N VAL A 124 -12.92 15.85 -16.39
CA VAL A 124 -14.24 15.96 -15.78
C VAL A 124 -14.18 15.74 -14.27
N PHE A 125 -13.40 14.77 -13.81
CA PHE A 125 -13.18 14.53 -12.37
C PHE A 125 -12.38 15.64 -11.70
N PHE A 126 -11.42 16.26 -12.38
CA PHE A 126 -10.75 17.46 -11.90
C PHE A 126 -11.75 18.61 -11.69
N ILE A 127 -12.65 18.84 -12.65
CA ILE A 127 -13.72 19.85 -12.52
C ILE A 127 -14.69 19.48 -11.38
N GLN A 128 -15.03 18.20 -11.22
CA GLN A 128 -15.79 17.70 -10.08
C GLN A 128 -15.09 18.03 -8.75
N GLY A 129 -13.77 17.87 -8.71
CA GLY A 129 -12.92 18.25 -7.59
C GLY A 129 -13.07 19.73 -7.25
N ILE A 130 -12.96 20.61 -8.26
CA ILE A 130 -13.13 22.07 -8.08
C ILE A 130 -14.48 22.37 -7.43
N SER A 131 -15.55 21.76 -7.95
CA SER A 131 -16.89 21.89 -7.36
C SER A 131 -16.91 21.47 -5.89
N GLN A 132 -16.32 20.32 -5.55
CA GLN A 132 -16.27 19.88 -4.16
C GLN A 132 -15.46 20.85 -3.28
N GLY A 133 -14.39 21.45 -3.81
CA GLY A 133 -13.56 22.42 -3.10
C GLY A 133 -14.32 23.67 -2.73
N PHE A 134 -15.15 24.15 -3.67
CA PHE A 134 -16.09 25.24 -3.41
C PHE A 134 -17.17 24.87 -2.40
N THR A 135 -17.70 23.65 -2.46
CA THR A 135 -18.73 23.20 -1.52
C THR A 135 -18.22 23.14 -0.09
N ASP A 136 -17.09 22.46 0.13
CA ASP A 136 -16.54 22.29 1.48
C ASP A 136 -16.12 23.64 2.06
N LEU A 137 -15.41 24.46 1.29
CA LEU A 137 -15.05 25.81 1.73
C LEU A 137 -16.30 26.66 2.04
N GLY A 138 -17.25 26.69 1.10
CA GLY A 138 -18.46 27.51 1.19
C GLY A 138 -19.32 27.15 2.40
N GLY A 139 -19.62 25.87 2.59
CA GLY A 139 -20.46 25.42 3.68
C GLY A 139 -19.74 25.38 5.02
N THR A 140 -18.45 25.01 5.09
CA THR A 140 -17.68 25.10 6.34
C THR A 140 -17.61 26.56 6.81
N ASN A 141 -17.32 27.50 5.91
CA ASN A 141 -17.33 28.93 6.24
C ASN A 141 -18.72 29.40 6.72
N LEU A 142 -19.81 28.93 6.07
CA LEU A 142 -21.17 29.26 6.47
C LEU A 142 -21.53 28.72 7.86
N ILE A 143 -21.10 27.50 8.21
CA ILE A 143 -21.34 26.92 9.54
C ILE A 143 -20.54 27.65 10.61
N LEU A 144 -19.24 27.91 10.37
CA LEU A 144 -18.36 28.63 11.30
C LEU A 144 -18.89 30.04 11.59
N THR A 145 -19.40 30.73 10.56
CA THR A 145 -19.95 32.08 10.68
C THR A 145 -21.34 32.11 11.33
N MET A 146 -22.18 31.09 11.14
CA MET A 146 -23.52 31.05 11.76
C MET A 146 -23.49 30.64 13.24
N TRP A 147 -22.64 29.69 13.59
CA TRP A 147 -22.70 29.03 14.90
C TRP A 147 -21.55 29.37 15.84
N HIS A 148 -20.48 30.02 15.34
CA HIS A 148 -19.33 30.49 16.13
C HIS A 148 -18.81 29.43 17.12
N ASP A 149 -19.03 29.63 18.42
CA ASP A 149 -18.55 28.75 19.50
C ASP A 149 -19.22 27.36 19.49
N HIS A 150 -20.43 27.25 18.92
CA HIS A 150 -21.16 26.00 18.76
C HIS A 150 -20.97 25.35 17.38
N SER A 151 -20.01 25.84 16.60
CA SER A 151 -19.74 25.34 15.25
C SER A 151 -19.37 23.85 15.22
N SER A 152 -18.72 23.31 16.27
CA SER A 152 -18.37 21.87 16.35
C SER A 152 -19.59 20.96 16.27
N THR A 153 -20.64 21.28 17.02
CA THR A 153 -21.89 20.51 17.02
C THR A 153 -22.58 20.67 15.67
N ALA A 154 -22.75 21.91 15.19
CA ALA A 154 -23.38 22.18 13.90
C ALA A 154 -22.63 21.53 12.74
N MET A 155 -21.29 21.48 12.78
CA MET A 155 -20.46 20.84 11.76
C MET A 155 -20.71 19.34 11.74
N ASN A 156 -20.67 18.67 12.90
CA ASN A 156 -21.02 17.24 12.98
C ASN A 156 -22.47 16.99 12.52
N THR A 157 -23.40 17.89 12.86
CA THR A 157 -24.80 17.82 12.44
C THR A 157 -24.97 17.94 10.93
N VAL A 158 -24.26 18.84 10.25
CA VAL A 158 -24.34 18.92 8.78
C VAL A 158 -23.67 17.71 8.15
N HIS A 159 -22.50 17.34 8.66
CA HIS A 159 -21.69 16.27 8.11
C HIS A 159 -22.30 14.86 8.28
N LEU A 160 -23.23 14.62 9.20
CA LEU A 160 -24.00 13.34 9.20
C LEU A 160 -24.78 13.13 7.90
N GLY A 161 -25.22 14.22 7.24
CA GLY A 161 -25.91 14.16 5.96
C GLY A 161 -25.08 13.42 4.90
N PHE A 162 -23.76 13.65 4.87
CA PHE A 162 -22.86 13.00 3.92
C PHE A 162 -22.93 11.47 3.99
N GLY A 163 -22.94 10.90 5.19
CA GLY A 163 -23.02 9.44 5.36
C GLY A 163 -24.38 8.89 4.93
N PHE A 164 -25.48 9.59 5.20
CA PHE A 164 -26.80 9.21 4.68
C PHE A 164 -26.88 9.26 3.15
N GLY A 165 -26.28 10.27 2.53
CA GLY A 165 -26.14 10.36 1.07
C GLY A 165 -25.36 9.17 0.50
N ALA A 166 -24.26 8.81 1.16
CA ALA A 166 -23.45 7.66 0.78
C ALA A 166 -24.21 6.32 0.93
N VAL A 167 -25.04 6.16 1.96
CA VAL A 167 -25.95 5.01 2.08
C VAL A 167 -26.95 4.99 0.91
N PHE A 168 -27.60 6.12 0.64
CA PHE A 168 -28.61 6.24 -0.42
C PHE A 168 -28.04 5.89 -1.79
N VAL A 169 -26.85 6.38 -2.14
CA VAL A 169 -26.28 6.11 -3.47
C VAL A 169 -25.88 4.67 -3.67
N ASN A 170 -25.43 3.97 -2.62
CA ASN A 170 -25.15 2.54 -2.70
C ASN A 170 -26.45 1.73 -2.92
N LEU A 171 -27.56 2.13 -2.29
CA LEU A 171 -28.89 1.55 -2.56
C LEU A 171 -29.39 1.87 -3.98
N LEU A 172 -29.14 3.10 -4.46
CA LEU A 172 -29.56 3.55 -5.78
C LEU A 172 -28.80 2.81 -6.90
N VAL A 173 -27.50 2.60 -6.73
CA VAL A 173 -26.63 2.01 -7.75
C VAL A 173 -26.70 0.49 -7.77
N ALA A 174 -26.88 -0.17 -6.61
CA ALA A 174 -26.80 -1.63 -6.48
C ALA A 174 -27.64 -2.43 -7.52
N PRO A 175 -28.89 -2.07 -7.84
CA PRO A 175 -29.69 -2.77 -8.85
C PRO A 175 -29.10 -2.74 -10.26
N PHE A 176 -28.29 -1.72 -10.57
CA PHE A 176 -27.68 -1.52 -11.89
C PHE A 176 -26.30 -2.18 -12.04
N LEU A 177 -25.78 -2.78 -10.97
CA LEU A 177 -24.49 -3.48 -10.97
C LEU A 177 -24.62 -5.01 -11.17
N GLU A 178 -25.83 -5.56 -11.13
CA GLU A 178 -26.08 -6.99 -11.31
C GLU A 178 -26.00 -7.39 -12.79
N LYS A 179 -25.29 -8.49 -13.10
CA LYS A 179 -25.43 -9.17 -14.39
C LYS A 179 -26.87 -9.63 -14.48
N ASN A 180 -27.64 -9.11 -15.44
CA ASN A 180 -28.77 -9.89 -15.94
C ASN A 180 -28.15 -11.14 -16.58
N GLU A 181 -28.28 -12.28 -15.92
CA GLU A 181 -28.21 -13.58 -16.58
C GLU A 181 -29.37 -13.61 -17.58
N ILE A 182 -29.13 -13.03 -18.75
CA ILE A 182 -29.99 -13.25 -19.89
C ILE A 182 -29.73 -14.70 -20.29
N ILE A 183 -30.78 -15.49 -20.11
CA ILE A 183 -31.01 -16.81 -20.67
C ILE A 183 -30.49 -16.83 -22.12
N VAL A 184 -29.28 -17.34 -22.35
CA VAL A 184 -28.84 -17.75 -23.68
C VAL A 184 -29.15 -19.23 -23.81
N SER A 185 -30.43 -19.55 -23.92
CA SER A 185 -30.84 -20.78 -24.60
C SER A 185 -30.94 -20.46 -26.09
N ASN A 186 -30.05 -21.07 -26.87
CA ASN A 186 -30.15 -21.25 -28.32
C ASN A 186 -30.50 -20.02 -29.17
N VAL A 187 -29.50 -19.20 -29.53
CA VAL A 187 -29.55 -18.49 -30.82
C VAL A 187 -28.15 -18.47 -31.44
N THR A 188 -28.01 -19.21 -32.53
CA THR A 188 -26.98 -19.01 -33.56
C THR A 188 -27.27 -17.71 -34.29
N SER A 189 -26.46 -16.65 -34.11
CA SER A 189 -26.17 -15.68 -35.18
C SER A 189 -25.16 -14.62 -34.74
N THR A 190 -24.18 -14.41 -35.60
CA THR A 190 -23.33 -13.22 -35.69
C THR A 190 -24.18 -11.94 -35.81
N SER A 191 -24.27 -11.12 -34.76
CA SER A 191 -24.47 -9.66 -34.86
C SER A 191 -24.33 -8.94 -33.51
N ILE A 192 -23.53 -7.87 -33.54
CA ILE A 192 -23.41 -6.74 -32.60
C ILE A 192 -22.94 -7.05 -31.17
N LEU A 193 -21.66 -6.70 -30.94
CA LEU A 193 -21.02 -6.43 -29.65
C LEU A 193 -21.65 -5.21 -28.96
N GLU A 194 -22.93 -5.27 -28.60
CA GLU A 194 -23.52 -4.27 -27.70
C GLU A 194 -23.17 -4.64 -26.27
N ASN A 195 -22.32 -3.81 -25.66
CA ASN A 195 -21.82 -4.00 -24.30
C ASN A 195 -22.99 -3.84 -23.30
N PRO A 196 -23.50 -4.92 -22.66
CA PRO A 196 -24.80 -4.93 -21.97
C PRO A 196 -24.87 -4.05 -20.71
N PHE A 197 -23.72 -3.56 -20.23
CA PHE A 197 -23.62 -2.68 -19.05
C PHE A 197 -23.79 -1.18 -19.37
N SER A 198 -23.76 -0.80 -20.65
CA SER A 198 -23.50 0.58 -21.04
C SER A 198 -24.70 1.54 -20.95
N SER A 199 -25.96 1.07 -21.06
CA SER A 199 -27.11 1.98 -21.19
C SER A 199 -27.82 2.30 -19.88
N LYS A 200 -27.82 1.39 -18.91
CA LYS A 200 -28.63 1.52 -17.69
C LYS A 200 -27.95 2.29 -16.55
N ILE A 201 -26.62 2.41 -16.55
CA ILE A 201 -25.87 3.17 -15.54
C ILE A 201 -26.12 4.69 -15.63
N ASN A 202 -26.61 5.17 -16.77
CA ASN A 202 -26.98 6.58 -16.95
C ASN A 202 -28.09 7.03 -15.99
N ILE A 203 -28.97 6.11 -15.56
CA ILE A 203 -30.11 6.40 -14.68
C ILE A 203 -29.65 6.92 -13.30
N PRO A 204 -28.85 6.17 -12.51
CA PRO A 204 -28.39 6.66 -11.20
C PRO A 204 -27.56 7.95 -11.30
N TYR A 205 -26.77 8.12 -12.36
CA TYR A 205 -26.04 9.36 -12.62
C TYR A 205 -26.97 10.54 -12.94
N THR A 206 -28.01 10.33 -13.74
CA THR A 206 -29.01 11.37 -14.07
C THR A 206 -29.82 11.80 -12.85
N ILE A 207 -30.22 10.84 -12.00
CA ILE A 207 -30.91 11.11 -10.73
C ILE A 207 -30.01 11.97 -9.84
N THR A 208 -28.74 11.58 -9.69
CA THR A 208 -27.76 12.32 -8.88
C THR A 208 -27.49 13.72 -9.42
N ALA A 209 -27.36 13.87 -10.74
CA ALA A 209 -27.21 15.17 -11.39
C ALA A 209 -28.44 16.07 -11.18
N SER A 210 -29.64 15.50 -11.24
CA SER A 210 -30.90 16.22 -10.99
C SER A 210 -31.01 16.71 -9.55
N LEU A 211 -30.62 15.88 -8.57
CA LEU A 211 -30.55 16.29 -7.17
C LEU A 211 -29.54 17.44 -6.96
N CYS A 212 -28.37 17.36 -7.59
CA CYS A 212 -27.38 18.45 -7.58
C CYS A 212 -27.93 19.74 -8.20
N PHE A 213 -28.70 19.65 -9.29
CA PHE A 213 -29.32 20.81 -9.92
C PHE A 213 -30.37 21.47 -9.02
N LEU A 214 -31.23 20.67 -8.37
CA LEU A 214 -32.26 21.16 -7.46
C LEU A 214 -31.67 21.86 -6.24
N ILE A 215 -30.63 21.30 -5.62
CA ILE A 215 -29.97 21.95 -4.48
C ILE A 215 -29.25 23.23 -4.89
N ALA A 216 -28.70 23.28 -6.11
CA ALA A 216 -28.09 24.48 -6.64
C ALA A 216 -29.09 25.63 -6.79
N ILE A 217 -30.32 25.34 -7.24
CA ILE A 217 -31.41 26.34 -7.30
C ILE A 217 -31.76 26.82 -5.88
N GLY A 218 -31.87 25.91 -4.91
CA GLY A 218 -32.17 26.32 -3.53
C GLY A 218 -31.13 27.28 -2.95
N HIS A 219 -29.84 26.99 -3.13
CA HIS A 219 -28.76 27.91 -2.73
C HIS A 219 -28.77 29.22 -3.54
N LEU A 220 -29.16 29.19 -4.82
CA LEU A 220 -29.34 30.41 -5.62
C LEU A 220 -30.43 31.31 -5.02
N LEU A 221 -31.55 30.72 -4.59
CA LEU A 221 -32.63 31.46 -3.94
C LEU A 221 -32.19 32.06 -2.59
N PHE A 222 -31.42 31.31 -1.79
CA PHE A 222 -30.80 31.84 -0.58
C PHE A 222 -29.86 33.02 -0.88
N ALA A 223 -28.99 32.88 -1.89
CA ALA A 223 -28.07 33.92 -2.31
C ALA A 223 -28.80 35.18 -2.80
N ILE A 224 -29.86 35.04 -3.62
CA ILE A 224 -30.68 36.16 -4.08
C ILE A 224 -31.37 36.86 -2.91
N ARG A 225 -31.94 36.09 -1.97
CA ARG A 225 -32.59 36.64 -0.78
C ARG A 225 -31.60 37.42 0.08
N GLU A 226 -30.43 36.85 0.35
CA GLU A 226 -29.38 37.47 1.17
C GLU A 226 -28.87 38.76 0.52
N HIS A 227 -28.63 38.74 -0.80
CA HIS A 227 -28.28 39.94 -1.56
C HIS A 227 -29.37 41.03 -1.50
N ARG A 228 -30.66 40.64 -1.55
CA ARG A 228 -31.78 41.59 -1.43
C ARG A 228 -31.91 42.19 -0.03
N ILE A 229 -31.77 41.39 1.02
CA ILE A 229 -31.79 41.87 2.41
C ILE A 229 -30.66 42.87 2.60
N GLN A 230 -29.45 42.53 2.16
CA GLN A 230 -28.30 43.38 2.36
C GLN A 230 -28.37 44.69 1.56
N ARG A 231 -28.85 44.66 0.30
CA ARG A 231 -29.12 45.91 -0.44
C ARG A 231 -30.10 46.81 0.30
N ARG A 232 -31.14 46.24 0.93
CA ARG A 232 -32.08 47.01 1.75
C ARG A 232 -31.41 47.59 2.99
N THR A 233 -30.60 46.81 3.71
CA THR A 233 -29.84 47.28 4.88
C THR A 233 -28.86 48.39 4.51
N LEU A 234 -28.11 48.23 3.42
CA LEU A 234 -27.18 49.26 2.90
C LEU A 234 -27.90 50.53 2.46
N GLN A 235 -29.09 50.41 1.86
CA GLN A 235 -29.93 51.55 1.51
C GLN A 235 -30.52 52.26 2.75
N MET A 236 -30.84 51.50 3.81
CA MET A 236 -31.26 52.06 5.10
C MET A 236 -30.09 52.76 5.82
N ASP A 237 -28.90 52.17 5.84
CA ASP A 237 -27.69 52.81 6.39
C ASP A 237 -27.30 54.05 5.57
N GLN A 238 -27.40 54.05 4.25
CA GLN A 238 -27.16 55.25 3.44
C GLN A 238 -28.12 56.40 3.77
N SER A 239 -29.35 56.12 4.23
CA SER A 239 -30.27 57.14 4.75
C SER A 239 -29.91 57.63 6.15
N ALA A 240 -29.11 56.88 6.91
CA ALA A 240 -28.58 57.25 8.22
C ALA A 240 -27.17 57.87 8.16
N TYR A 241 -26.44 57.71 7.05
CA TYR A 241 -25.03 58.08 6.87
C TYR A 241 -24.77 59.40 6.12
N THR A 242 -25.73 60.30 6.02
CA THR A 242 -25.46 61.68 5.57
C THR A 242 -24.62 62.52 6.57
N THR A 243 -24.08 61.93 7.64
CA THR A 243 -23.44 62.71 8.73
C THR A 243 -21.95 62.46 9.00
N VAL A 244 -21.26 61.48 8.41
CA VAL A 244 -19.79 61.37 8.60
C VAL A 244 -19.12 60.69 7.41
N ALA A 245 -18.51 61.48 6.53
CA ALA A 245 -17.68 60.99 5.42
C ALA A 245 -16.26 61.57 5.54
N SER A 246 -15.35 60.84 6.19
CA SER A 246 -13.90 61.05 6.09
C SER A 246 -13.11 59.83 6.57
N ALA A 247 -13.07 58.75 5.79
CA ALA A 247 -12.11 57.65 5.96
C ALA A 247 -12.09 56.73 4.73
N SER A 248 -11.50 57.15 3.62
CA SER A 248 -11.45 56.34 2.38
C SER A 248 -10.05 56.09 1.85
N LEU A 249 -9.05 55.95 2.73
CA LEU A 249 -7.66 55.61 2.35
C LEU A 249 -7.04 54.45 3.16
N THR A 250 -7.81 53.76 4.01
CA THR A 250 -7.32 52.67 4.89
C THR A 250 -7.76 51.24 4.49
N GLU A 251 -8.69 51.07 3.55
CA GLU A 251 -9.27 49.74 3.24
C GLU A 251 -8.30 48.76 2.56
N THR A 252 -7.40 49.22 1.69
CA THR A 252 -6.50 48.33 0.95
C THR A 252 -5.36 47.77 1.82
N GLN A 253 -4.79 48.56 2.73
CA GLN A 253 -3.76 48.06 3.68
C GLN A 253 -4.37 47.20 4.80
N ALA A 254 -5.60 47.50 5.24
CA ALA A 254 -6.32 46.68 6.22
C ALA A 254 -6.60 45.27 5.69
N ASN A 255 -6.96 45.12 4.41
CA ASN A 255 -7.27 43.82 3.82
C ASN A 255 -6.07 42.86 3.81
N TYR A 256 -4.87 43.30 3.41
CA TYR A 256 -3.68 42.42 3.44
C TYR A 256 -3.26 42.00 4.85
N SER A 257 -3.43 42.89 5.84
CA SER A 257 -3.11 42.57 7.24
C SER A 257 -4.00 41.45 7.82
N GLN A 258 -5.24 41.32 7.32
CA GLN A 258 -6.21 40.31 7.75
C GLN A 258 -5.80 38.88 7.34
N TYR A 259 -4.96 38.72 6.32
CA TYR A 259 -4.51 37.41 5.83
C TYR A 259 -3.12 37.00 6.33
N SER A 260 -2.47 37.82 7.14
CA SER A 260 -1.16 37.46 7.73
C SER A 260 -1.32 36.35 8.79
N PRO A 261 -0.36 35.42 8.96
CA PRO A 261 -0.42 34.43 10.04
C PRO A 261 -0.60 35.06 11.43
N ARG A 262 -0.15 36.31 11.59
CA ARG A 262 -0.31 37.12 12.80
C ARG A 262 -1.78 37.42 13.13
N SER A 263 -2.63 37.68 12.14
CA SER A 263 -4.06 37.95 12.38
C SER A 263 -4.78 36.71 12.89
N CYS A 264 -4.41 35.54 12.38
CA CYS A 264 -4.99 34.26 12.81
C CYS A 264 -4.58 33.90 14.25
N GLY A 265 -3.36 34.24 14.67
CA GLY A 265 -2.82 33.96 16.00
C GLY A 265 -3.08 35.04 17.05
N ASN A 266 -4.17 35.82 16.95
CA ASN A 266 -4.49 36.92 17.88
C ASN A 266 -3.34 37.93 18.06
N GLY A 267 -2.60 38.23 16.99
CA GLY A 267 -1.46 39.14 17.03
C GLY A 267 -0.10 38.46 17.22
N TYR A 268 -0.06 37.15 17.49
CA TYR A 268 1.18 36.37 17.65
C TYR A 268 1.54 35.62 16.37
N PHE A 269 2.51 36.16 15.61
CA PHE A 269 2.89 35.62 14.30
C PHE A 269 3.35 34.16 14.35
N TYR A 270 4.32 33.82 15.23
CA TYR A 270 4.86 32.47 15.30
C TYR A 270 3.82 31.44 15.77
N TYR A 271 2.96 31.80 16.72
CA TYR A 271 1.88 30.93 17.16
C TYR A 271 0.89 30.65 16.02
N GLY A 272 0.43 31.70 15.33
CA GLY A 272 -0.51 31.58 14.21
C GLY A 272 0.07 30.78 13.04
N LEU A 273 1.34 31.01 12.69
CA LEU A 273 2.04 30.27 11.65
C LEU A 273 2.19 28.78 11.99
N THR A 274 2.69 28.48 13.19
CA THR A 274 2.93 27.10 13.64
C THR A 274 1.62 26.30 13.70
N MET A 275 0.57 26.87 14.30
CA MET A 275 -0.73 26.20 14.37
C MET A 275 -1.34 25.98 12.99
N SER A 276 -1.19 26.92 12.06
CA SER A 276 -1.66 26.78 10.68
C SER A 276 -0.97 25.60 9.98
N ILE A 277 0.37 25.51 10.07
CA ILE A 277 1.14 24.42 9.47
C ILE A 277 0.75 23.07 10.06
N LEU A 278 0.69 22.97 11.39
CA LEU A 278 0.31 21.73 12.07
C LEU A 278 -1.07 21.25 11.63
N TRP A 279 -2.03 22.16 11.43
CA TRP A 279 -3.38 21.77 11.02
C TRP A 279 -3.50 21.39 9.55
N ILE A 280 -2.68 21.98 8.68
CA ILE A 280 -2.57 21.54 7.28
C ILE A 280 -2.04 20.10 7.22
N VAL A 281 -0.99 19.79 7.99
CA VAL A 281 -0.42 18.43 8.07
C VAL A 281 -1.39 17.46 8.72
N TYR A 282 -2.10 17.90 9.76
CA TYR A 282 -3.15 17.10 10.39
C TYR A 282 -4.25 16.71 9.40
N MET A 283 -4.77 17.68 8.63
CA MET A 283 -5.80 17.42 7.62
C MET A 283 -5.33 16.50 6.50
N PHE A 284 -4.05 16.59 6.13
CA PHE A 284 -3.45 15.67 5.17
C PHE A 284 -3.66 14.21 5.56
N PHE A 285 -3.36 13.85 6.82
CA PHE A 285 -3.51 12.46 7.28
C PHE A 285 -4.97 12.06 7.53
N VAL A 286 -5.77 12.95 8.14
CA VAL A 286 -7.18 12.64 8.46
C VAL A 286 -7.97 12.35 7.19
N THR A 287 -7.88 13.23 6.19
CA THR A 287 -8.65 13.06 4.96
C THR A 287 -8.08 11.97 4.05
N ALA A 288 -6.76 11.72 4.10
CA ALA A 288 -6.16 10.59 3.40
C ALA A 288 -6.78 9.24 3.82
N ASN A 289 -7.01 9.06 5.12
CA ASN A 289 -7.61 7.83 5.66
C ASN A 289 -9.06 7.67 5.18
N ASP A 290 -9.90 8.69 5.43
CA ASP A 290 -11.33 8.69 5.08
C ASP A 290 -11.57 8.45 3.59
N LEU A 291 -10.84 9.18 2.72
CA LEU A 291 -11.02 9.07 1.27
C LEU A 291 -10.51 7.75 0.70
N THR A 292 -9.45 7.17 1.26
CA THR A 292 -8.90 5.92 0.74
C THR A 292 -9.78 4.75 1.16
N PHE A 293 -10.20 4.70 2.42
CA PHE A 293 -11.07 3.62 2.90
C PHE A 293 -12.42 3.65 2.18
N GLY A 294 -13.11 4.80 2.16
CA GLY A 294 -14.45 4.91 1.54
C GLY A 294 -14.50 4.55 0.04
N LYS A 295 -13.41 4.80 -0.72
CA LYS A 295 -13.36 4.51 -2.16
C LYS A 295 -12.99 3.07 -2.49
N PHE A 296 -12.03 2.51 -1.76
CA PHE A 296 -11.49 1.19 -2.09
C PHE A 296 -12.13 0.05 -1.30
N PHE A 297 -12.82 0.32 -0.20
CA PHE A 297 -13.44 -0.72 0.64
C PHE A 297 -14.46 -1.58 -0.14
N PHE A 298 -15.31 -0.99 -0.98
CA PHE A 298 -16.24 -1.73 -1.85
C PHE A 298 -15.50 -2.71 -2.79
N SER A 299 -14.43 -2.22 -3.44
CA SER A 299 -13.63 -3.03 -4.35
C SER A 299 -12.85 -4.13 -3.64
N TYR A 300 -12.43 -3.87 -2.40
CA TYR A 300 -11.76 -4.84 -1.54
C TYR A 300 -12.72 -5.94 -1.04
N LEU A 301 -13.94 -5.58 -0.63
CA LEU A 301 -15.00 -6.54 -0.28
C LEU A 301 -15.35 -7.44 -1.45
N GLY A 302 -15.45 -6.88 -2.66
CA GLY A 302 -15.69 -7.62 -3.90
C GLY A 302 -14.42 -8.13 -4.59
N SER A 303 -13.33 -8.33 -3.86
CA SER A 303 -12.10 -8.97 -4.36
C SER A 303 -12.18 -10.50 -4.19
N SER A 304 -11.35 -11.24 -4.92
CA SER A 304 -11.31 -12.72 -4.90
C SER A 304 -10.88 -13.33 -3.56
N LYS A 305 -10.61 -12.54 -2.52
CA LYS A 305 -10.32 -13.04 -1.17
C LYS A 305 -11.58 -13.38 -0.40
N PHE A 306 -12.61 -12.56 -0.59
CA PHE A 306 -13.85 -12.64 0.17
C PHE A 306 -15.01 -13.07 -0.73
N GLU A 307 -14.86 -12.95 -2.05
CA GLU A 307 -15.85 -13.34 -3.08
C GLU A 307 -17.28 -12.86 -2.76
N LEU A 308 -17.40 -11.74 -2.04
CA LEU A 308 -18.70 -11.23 -1.65
C LEU A 308 -19.45 -10.77 -2.91
N SER A 309 -20.70 -11.21 -3.02
CA SER A 309 -21.60 -10.76 -4.08
C SER A 309 -21.69 -9.23 -4.09
N THR A 310 -22.03 -8.63 -5.24
CA THR A 310 -22.24 -7.19 -5.35
C THR A 310 -23.24 -6.67 -4.31
N LYS A 311 -24.27 -7.46 -3.98
CA LYS A 311 -25.23 -7.17 -2.91
C LYS A 311 -24.55 -7.14 -1.53
N SER A 312 -23.74 -8.15 -1.21
CA SER A 312 -23.03 -8.25 0.08
C SER A 312 -21.95 -7.17 0.25
N ALA A 313 -21.22 -6.82 -0.82
CA ALA A 313 -20.27 -5.71 -0.81
C ALA A 313 -20.97 -4.35 -0.64
N SER A 314 -22.12 -4.17 -1.32
CA SER A 314 -22.96 -2.96 -1.16
C SER A 314 -23.50 -2.86 0.28
N LEU A 315 -23.92 -3.98 0.87
CA LEU A 315 -24.34 -4.04 2.27
C LEU A 315 -23.20 -3.62 3.21
N GLY A 316 -21.96 -4.03 2.94
CA GLY A 316 -20.80 -3.61 3.73
C GLY A 316 -20.52 -2.12 3.67
N MET A 317 -20.67 -1.52 2.50
CA MET A 317 -20.60 -0.06 2.34
C MET A 317 -21.73 0.66 3.07
N ILE A 318 -22.96 0.13 3.01
CA ILE A 318 -24.11 0.70 3.72
C ILE A 318 -23.86 0.65 5.24
N ILE A 319 -23.39 -0.48 5.77
CA ILE A 319 -23.06 -0.62 7.19
C ILE A 319 -21.97 0.39 7.58
N TYR A 320 -20.88 0.47 6.82
CA TYR A 320 -19.80 1.44 7.06
C TYR A 320 -20.33 2.88 7.11
N TRP A 321 -21.07 3.33 6.09
CA TRP A 321 -21.58 4.71 6.00
C TRP A 321 -22.69 5.01 7.03
N LEU A 322 -23.46 4.00 7.45
CA LEU A 322 -24.42 4.13 8.53
C LEU A 322 -23.70 4.29 9.87
N SER A 323 -22.70 3.45 10.16
CA SER A 323 -21.84 3.60 11.35
C SER A 323 -21.12 4.94 11.37
N TYR A 324 -20.68 5.43 10.20
CA TYR A 324 -20.09 6.76 10.01
C TYR A 324 -21.07 7.90 10.38
N SER A 325 -22.34 7.76 10.00
CA SER A 325 -23.38 8.75 10.37
C SER A 325 -23.72 8.69 11.86
N ILE A 326 -23.76 7.48 12.44
CA ILE A 326 -24.01 7.25 13.87
C ILE A 326 -22.87 7.83 14.70
N GLY A 327 -21.60 7.64 14.30
CA GLY A 327 -20.45 8.23 14.97
C GLY A 327 -20.54 9.76 15.07
N ARG A 328 -20.90 10.42 13.97
CA ARG A 328 -21.15 11.87 13.94
C ARG A 328 -22.33 12.30 14.80
N LEU A 329 -23.40 11.53 14.85
CA LEU A 329 -24.56 11.83 15.71
C LEU A 329 -24.20 11.74 17.19
N ILE A 330 -23.53 10.64 17.60
CA ILE A 330 -23.04 10.47 18.97
C ILE A 330 -22.13 11.64 19.33
N CYS A 331 -21.19 11.98 18.45
CA CYS A 331 -20.26 13.07 18.68
C CYS A 331 -20.96 14.44 18.77
N ALA A 332 -21.93 14.71 17.90
CA ALA A 332 -22.72 15.95 17.95
C ALA A 332 -23.42 16.13 19.31
N ILE A 333 -23.98 15.05 19.86
CA ILE A 333 -24.64 15.05 21.17
C ILE A 333 -23.61 15.21 22.29
N VAL A 334 -22.51 14.43 22.29
CA VAL A 334 -21.48 14.50 23.33
C VAL A 334 -20.79 15.86 23.36
N ALA A 335 -20.55 16.47 22.20
CA ALA A 335 -19.94 17.80 22.07
C ALA A 335 -20.82 18.94 22.62
N LEU A 336 -22.10 18.69 22.95
CA LEU A 336 -22.93 19.66 23.68
C LEU A 336 -22.56 19.77 25.17
N PHE A 337 -21.97 18.71 25.72
CA PHE A 337 -21.74 18.57 27.17
C PHE A 337 -20.27 18.48 27.54
N VAL A 338 -19.40 18.10 26.60
CA VAL A 338 -17.97 17.85 26.83
C VAL A 338 -17.14 18.75 25.92
N SER A 339 -16.01 19.25 26.44
CA SER A 339 -15.10 20.09 25.65
C SER A 339 -14.54 19.32 24.45
N VAL A 340 -14.38 20.02 23.33
CA VAL A 340 -13.90 19.45 22.06
C VAL A 340 -12.53 18.79 22.21
N ASP A 341 -11.66 19.33 23.08
CA ASP A 341 -10.33 18.79 23.34
C ASP A 341 -10.38 17.37 23.92
N ILE A 342 -11.27 17.13 24.89
CA ILE A 342 -11.44 15.83 25.54
C ILE A 342 -12.05 14.85 24.54
N VAL A 343 -13.10 15.26 23.83
CA VAL A 343 -13.78 14.41 22.84
C VAL A 343 -12.80 13.97 21.74
N LEU A 344 -12.01 14.91 21.20
CA LEU A 344 -11.03 14.60 20.16
C LEU A 344 -9.92 13.65 20.67
N SER A 345 -9.44 13.86 21.90
CA SER A 345 -8.42 12.99 22.52
C SER A 345 -8.92 11.56 22.72
N VAL A 346 -10.16 11.40 23.20
CA VAL A 346 -10.79 10.09 23.39
C VAL A 346 -10.96 9.37 22.05
N ILE A 347 -11.40 10.08 21.01
CA ILE A 347 -11.55 9.52 19.67
C ILE A 347 -10.20 9.06 19.09
N TRP A 348 -9.13 9.82 19.28
CA TRP A 348 -7.79 9.40 18.84
C TRP A 348 -7.28 8.16 19.57
N MET A 349 -7.51 8.06 20.88
CA MET A 349 -7.17 6.85 21.64
C MET A 349 -7.96 5.63 21.14
N ALA A 350 -9.26 5.80 20.88
CA ALA A 350 -10.08 4.75 20.29
C ALA A 350 -9.61 4.36 18.88
N GLY A 351 -9.18 5.34 18.07
CA GLY A 351 -8.61 5.13 16.74
C GLY A 351 -7.31 4.34 16.77
N LEU A 352 -6.44 4.59 17.75
CA LEU A 352 -5.20 3.83 17.95
C LEU A 352 -5.49 2.37 18.30
N ILE A 353 -6.44 2.13 19.21
CA ILE A 353 -6.88 0.77 19.57
C ILE A 353 -7.43 0.05 18.33
N LEU A 354 -8.24 0.74 17.53
CA LEU A 354 -8.78 0.18 16.29
C LEU A 354 -7.69 -0.11 15.25
N ALA A 355 -6.67 0.74 15.13
CA ALA A 355 -5.53 0.50 14.25
C ALA A 355 -4.75 -0.76 14.66
N ILE A 356 -4.52 -0.95 15.96
CA ILE A 356 -3.92 -2.18 16.50
C ILE A 356 -4.81 -3.38 16.18
N ALA A 357 -6.13 -3.26 16.33
CA ALA A 357 -7.05 -4.33 15.97
C ALA A 357 -6.97 -4.68 14.48
N TRP A 358 -6.92 -3.69 13.59
CA TRP A 358 -6.68 -3.93 12.15
C TRP A 358 -5.37 -4.70 11.91
N ILE A 359 -4.26 -4.32 12.56
CA ILE A 359 -2.98 -5.01 12.44
C ILE A 359 -3.09 -6.46 12.93
N VAL A 360 -3.68 -6.69 14.11
CA VAL A 360 -3.83 -8.03 14.70
C VAL A 360 -4.72 -8.92 13.81
N PHE A 361 -5.83 -8.41 13.28
CA PHE A 361 -6.69 -9.20 12.39
C PHE A 361 -6.05 -9.46 11.03
N VAL A 362 -5.25 -8.52 10.50
CA VAL A 362 -4.54 -8.71 9.24
C VAL A 362 -3.40 -9.72 9.38
N TRP A 363 -2.61 -9.64 10.45
CA TRP A 363 -1.34 -10.36 10.55
C TRP A 363 -1.34 -11.56 11.50
N ILE A 364 -2.27 -11.65 12.45
CA ILE A 364 -2.28 -12.68 13.49
C ILE A 364 -3.51 -13.58 13.37
N ILE A 365 -4.72 -13.02 13.47
CA ILE A 365 -5.97 -13.80 13.56
C ILE A 365 -6.46 -14.24 12.17
N GLY A 366 -6.16 -13.46 11.13
CA GLY A 366 -6.71 -13.61 9.80
C GLY A 366 -8.05 -12.90 9.64
N LEU A 367 -8.22 -12.22 8.49
CA LEU A 367 -9.45 -11.51 8.15
C LEU A 367 -10.53 -12.48 7.62
N SER A 368 -11.63 -12.59 8.35
CA SER A 368 -12.90 -13.15 7.87
C SER A 368 -13.83 -12.05 7.35
N SER A 369 -14.81 -12.40 6.52
CA SER A 369 -15.83 -11.45 6.06
C SER A 369 -16.52 -10.75 7.23
N THR A 370 -16.89 -11.49 8.28
CA THR A 370 -17.48 -10.94 9.51
C THR A 370 -16.56 -9.94 10.20
N SER A 371 -15.27 -10.27 10.36
CA SER A 371 -14.31 -9.35 10.97
C SER A 371 -14.14 -8.05 10.17
N LEU A 372 -14.25 -8.11 8.83
CA LEU A 372 -14.22 -6.93 7.98
C LEU A 372 -15.43 -6.02 8.17
N PHE A 373 -16.64 -6.59 8.28
CA PHE A 373 -17.83 -5.79 8.58
C PHE A 373 -17.70 -5.13 9.95
N ILE A 374 -17.23 -5.86 10.97
CA ILE A 374 -17.06 -5.33 12.33
C ILE A 374 -16.01 -4.21 12.35
N LEU A 375 -14.79 -4.48 11.88
CA LEU A 375 -13.70 -3.50 11.86
C LEU A 375 -14.04 -2.30 10.97
N GLY A 376 -14.69 -2.52 9.83
CA GLY A 376 -15.20 -1.46 8.96
C GLY A 376 -16.23 -0.59 9.68
N SER A 377 -17.20 -1.18 10.39
CA SER A 377 -18.20 -0.44 11.18
C SER A 377 -17.55 0.46 12.24
N PHE A 378 -16.60 -0.09 13.00
CA PHE A 378 -15.85 0.69 13.99
C PHE A 378 -14.99 1.78 13.35
N THR A 379 -14.41 1.52 12.17
CA THR A 379 -13.66 2.53 11.41
C THR A 379 -14.56 3.70 11.05
N GLY A 380 -15.75 3.42 10.50
CA GLY A 380 -16.72 4.47 10.21
C GLY A 380 -17.12 5.24 11.47
N LEU A 381 -17.46 4.53 12.54
CA LEU A 381 -17.92 5.15 13.79
C LEU A 381 -16.87 6.06 14.42
N ILE A 382 -15.62 5.62 14.50
CA ILE A 382 -14.55 6.33 15.23
C ILE A 382 -13.94 7.47 14.40
N PHE A 383 -13.65 7.25 13.11
CA PHE A 383 -12.95 8.27 12.31
C PHE A 383 -13.87 9.37 11.79
N SER A 384 -15.18 9.10 11.62
CA SER A 384 -16.14 10.06 11.06
C SER A 384 -16.20 11.45 11.72
N PRO A 385 -16.08 11.61 13.05
CA PRO A 385 -16.23 12.91 13.69
C PRO A 385 -14.92 13.71 13.71
N ILE A 386 -13.78 13.10 13.36
CA ILE A 386 -12.45 13.72 13.47
C ILE A 386 -12.37 14.97 12.58
N PHE A 387 -12.78 14.87 11.32
CA PHE A 387 -12.81 16.00 10.39
C PHE A 387 -13.66 17.18 10.93
N PRO A 388 -14.97 17.03 11.23
CA PRO A 388 -15.77 18.16 11.72
C PRO A 388 -15.35 18.68 13.10
N LEU A 389 -14.90 17.80 14.03
CA LEU A 389 -14.41 18.23 15.35
C LEU A 389 -13.16 19.10 15.25
N SER A 390 -12.28 18.79 14.30
CA SER A 390 -11.02 19.50 14.14
C SER A 390 -11.22 20.98 13.79
N PHE A 391 -12.30 21.32 13.06
CA PHE A 391 -12.67 22.73 12.81
C PHE A 391 -13.15 23.42 14.08
N GLY A 392 -13.89 22.72 14.93
CA GLY A 392 -14.24 23.19 16.26
C GLY A 392 -13.02 23.49 17.13
N PHE A 393 -12.07 22.56 17.14
CA PHE A 393 -10.84 22.65 17.92
C PHE A 393 -9.95 23.82 17.49
N ILE A 394 -9.77 24.00 16.17
CA ILE A 394 -8.95 25.10 15.65
C ILE A 394 -9.66 26.45 15.73
N ASN A 395 -10.99 26.51 15.60
CA ASN A 395 -11.74 27.77 15.72
C ASN A 395 -11.65 28.39 17.12
N GLN A 396 -11.37 27.59 18.15
CA GLN A 396 -11.12 28.06 19.52
C GLN A 396 -9.70 28.62 19.72
N ARG A 397 -8.77 28.38 18.77
CA ARG A 397 -7.34 28.72 18.89
C ARG A 397 -6.85 29.70 17.84
N LEU A 398 -7.44 29.67 16.65
CA LEU A 398 -7.12 30.54 15.54
C LEU A 398 -8.37 31.25 15.05
N VAL A 399 -8.21 32.50 14.65
CA VAL A 399 -9.22 33.22 13.88
C VAL A 399 -9.19 32.68 12.45
N ILE A 400 -10.14 31.82 12.12
CA ILE A 400 -10.22 31.19 10.79
C ILE A 400 -10.78 32.20 9.79
N ASN A 401 -9.94 32.64 8.84
CA ASN A 401 -10.38 33.38 7.67
C ASN A 401 -10.52 32.42 6.45
N PRO A 402 -11.21 32.82 5.37
CA PRO A 402 -11.42 31.95 4.20
C PRO A 402 -10.12 31.47 3.56
N LEU A 403 -9.04 32.26 3.59
CA LEU A 403 -7.73 31.88 3.04
C LEU A 403 -7.07 30.76 3.85
N LEU A 404 -7.02 30.90 5.17
CA LEU A 404 -6.52 29.86 6.06
C LEU A 404 -7.38 28.60 5.95
N LEU A 405 -8.71 28.74 5.87
CA LEU A 405 -9.60 27.62 5.65
C LEU A 405 -9.28 26.90 4.33
N GLY A 406 -9.08 27.64 3.24
CA GLY A 406 -8.66 27.08 1.94
C GLY A 406 -7.33 26.33 2.02
N LEU A 407 -6.34 26.86 2.75
CA LEU A 407 -5.05 26.19 2.96
C LEU A 407 -5.17 24.91 3.80
N ILE A 408 -5.98 24.92 4.86
CA ILE A 408 -6.28 23.72 5.67
C ILE A 408 -6.90 22.63 4.79
N LEU A 409 -7.84 22.98 3.90
CA LEU A 409 -8.45 22.05 2.94
C LEU A 409 -7.47 21.59 1.84
N CYS A 410 -6.44 22.39 1.52
CA CYS A 410 -5.36 21.93 0.63
C CYS A 410 -4.60 20.75 1.24
N GLY A 411 -4.33 20.77 2.56
CA GLY A 411 -3.76 19.63 3.27
C GLY A 411 -4.55 18.35 3.02
N ALA A 412 -5.87 18.42 3.26
CA ALA A 412 -6.81 17.32 3.00
C ALA A 412 -6.74 16.80 1.55
N SER A 413 -6.69 17.71 0.57
CA SER A 413 -6.62 17.37 -0.85
C SER A 413 -5.32 16.65 -1.25
N LEU A 414 -4.18 17.08 -0.70
CA LEU A 414 -2.88 16.51 -0.99
C LEU A 414 -2.76 15.09 -0.42
N GLY A 415 -3.36 14.86 0.75
CA GLY A 415 -3.50 13.53 1.35
C GLY A 415 -4.28 12.59 0.43
N GLY A 416 -5.40 13.07 -0.13
CA GLY A 416 -6.19 12.35 -1.12
C GLY A 416 -5.40 11.94 -2.37
N VAL A 417 -4.63 12.86 -2.97
CA VAL A 417 -3.80 12.58 -4.16
C VAL A 417 -2.81 11.45 -3.91
N ILE A 418 -2.11 11.48 -2.77
CA ILE A 418 -1.02 10.54 -2.48
C ILE A 418 -1.58 9.18 -2.03
N PHE A 419 -2.48 9.16 -1.05
CA PHE A 419 -2.93 7.90 -0.44
C PHE A 419 -3.88 7.11 -1.33
N GLN A 420 -4.65 7.75 -2.22
CA GLN A 420 -5.48 7.00 -3.18
C GLN A 420 -4.64 6.24 -4.20
N LYS A 421 -3.46 6.77 -4.59
CA LYS A 421 -2.49 6.03 -5.42
C LYS A 421 -1.91 4.84 -4.67
N ILE A 422 -1.52 5.04 -3.40
CA ILE A 422 -1.02 3.97 -2.52
C ILE A 422 -2.09 2.89 -2.34
N GLY A 423 -3.33 3.26 -2.04
CA GLY A 423 -4.46 2.34 -1.86
C GLY A 423 -4.77 1.53 -3.13
N ALA A 424 -4.73 2.16 -4.30
CA ALA A 424 -4.91 1.46 -5.57
C ALA A 424 -3.80 0.43 -5.85
N ALA A 425 -2.55 0.78 -5.57
CA ALA A 425 -1.42 -0.15 -5.67
C ALA A 425 -1.62 -1.34 -4.71
N ALA A 426 -2.04 -1.09 -3.47
CA ALA A 426 -2.29 -2.15 -2.49
C ALA A 426 -3.42 -3.12 -2.93
N VAL A 427 -4.53 -2.61 -3.48
CA VAL A 427 -5.64 -3.45 -3.98
C VAL A 427 -5.23 -4.29 -5.20
N LEU A 428 -4.42 -3.72 -6.09
CA LEU A 428 -3.87 -4.45 -7.25
C LEU A 428 -2.98 -5.61 -6.79
N THR A 429 -2.06 -5.36 -5.86
CA THR A 429 -1.20 -6.38 -5.27
C THR A 429 -2.03 -7.48 -4.62
N ALA A 430 -3.03 -7.11 -3.81
CA ALA A 430 -3.91 -8.08 -3.15
C ALA A 430 -4.71 -8.93 -4.17
N THR A 431 -5.31 -8.32 -5.19
CA THR A 431 -6.14 -9.03 -6.19
C THR A 431 -5.30 -9.97 -7.07
N ALA A 432 -4.07 -9.57 -7.41
CA ALA A 432 -3.14 -10.41 -8.17
C ALA A 432 -2.73 -11.67 -7.39
N ILE A 433 -2.52 -11.54 -6.08
CA ILE A 433 -2.21 -12.67 -5.18
C ILE A 433 -3.35 -13.70 -5.18
N LEU A 434 -4.60 -13.23 -5.15
CA LEU A 434 -5.78 -14.10 -4.98
C LEU A 434 -6.23 -14.81 -6.26
N LYS A 435 -6.16 -14.13 -7.41
CA LYS A 435 -6.45 -14.75 -8.72
C LYS A 435 -5.49 -15.89 -9.05
N LYS A 436 -4.27 -15.83 -8.53
CA LYS A 436 -3.31 -16.93 -8.62
C LYS A 436 -3.78 -18.14 -7.79
N THR A 437 -4.27 -17.90 -6.58
CA THR A 437 -4.78 -18.95 -5.66
C THR A 437 -6.02 -19.70 -6.18
N GLU A 438 -6.95 -19.03 -6.88
CA GLU A 438 -8.14 -19.69 -7.45
C GLU A 438 -7.80 -20.61 -8.65
N ARG A 439 -6.91 -20.17 -9.55
CA ARG A 439 -6.52 -20.96 -10.74
C ARG A 439 -5.79 -22.26 -10.37
N GLU A 440 -5.04 -22.24 -9.28
CA GLU A 440 -4.34 -23.41 -8.75
C GLU A 440 -5.31 -24.45 -8.14
N LYS A 441 -6.44 -24.01 -7.54
CA LYS A 441 -7.49 -24.91 -6.99
C LYS A 441 -8.31 -25.64 -8.06
N THR A 442 -8.63 -24.99 -9.19
CA THR A 442 -9.42 -25.66 -10.25
C THR A 442 -8.61 -26.71 -11.01
N SER A 443 -7.29 -26.52 -11.08
CA SER A 443 -6.36 -27.40 -11.78
C SER A 443 -6.08 -28.70 -11.00
N THR A 444 -6.09 -28.63 -9.66
CA THR A 444 -5.84 -29.77 -8.77
C THR A 444 -7.00 -30.77 -8.71
N MET A 445 -8.25 -30.35 -8.97
CA MET A 445 -9.42 -31.24 -8.93
C MET A 445 -9.49 -32.23 -10.11
N LYS A 446 -8.80 -31.95 -11.23
CA LYS A 446 -8.81 -32.82 -12.42
C LYS A 446 -7.74 -33.92 -12.42
N ILE A 447 -6.73 -33.80 -11.57
CA ILE A 447 -5.52 -34.65 -11.64
C ILE A 447 -5.57 -35.83 -10.66
N ALA A 448 -6.51 -35.82 -9.70
CA ALA A 448 -6.60 -36.82 -8.63
C ALA A 448 -7.04 -38.25 -9.05
N THR A 449 -7.18 -38.57 -10.35
CA THR A 449 -7.78 -39.85 -10.81
C THR A 449 -6.80 -40.91 -11.33
N SER A 450 -5.50 -40.67 -11.43
CA SER A 450 -4.61 -41.70 -11.99
C SER A 450 -3.27 -41.83 -11.26
N THR A 451 -3.22 -42.92 -10.47
CA THR A 451 -2.12 -43.87 -10.32
C THR A 451 -0.82 -43.42 -9.61
N SER A 452 -0.55 -44.13 -8.52
CA SER A 452 0.76 -44.34 -7.90
C SER A 452 1.14 -45.82 -8.02
N THR A 453 2.41 -46.10 -8.33
CA THR A 453 3.14 -47.27 -7.81
C THR A 453 4.65 -47.02 -7.95
N SER A 454 5.37 -47.44 -6.92
CA SER A 454 6.78 -47.19 -6.59
C SER A 454 7.71 -48.30 -7.08
N THR A 455 9.02 -48.03 -7.13
CA THR A 455 10.07 -49.00 -6.80
C THR A 455 11.42 -48.32 -6.57
N THR A 456 12.21 -48.93 -5.68
CA THR A 456 13.45 -48.54 -4.99
C THR A 456 14.75 -48.90 -5.75
N SER A 457 15.86 -48.18 -5.53
CA SER A 457 17.22 -48.73 -5.72
C SER A 457 18.35 -47.97 -4.98
N GLU A 458 19.42 -48.72 -4.73
CA GLU A 458 20.61 -48.52 -3.85
C GLU A 458 21.63 -47.43 -4.26
N GLN A 459 22.48 -47.08 -3.29
CA GLN A 459 23.57 -46.09 -3.28
C GLN A 459 24.81 -46.48 -4.11
N LEU A 460 25.37 -45.49 -4.84
CA LEU A 460 26.76 -45.45 -5.32
C LEU A 460 27.27 -44.00 -5.26
N THR A 461 28.41 -43.79 -4.59
CA THR A 461 29.15 -42.54 -4.48
C THR A 461 29.73 -42.15 -5.84
N SER A 462 29.42 -40.96 -6.34
CA SER A 462 30.13 -40.37 -7.48
C SER A 462 30.10 -38.85 -7.41
N SER A 463 31.25 -38.24 -7.60
CA SER A 463 31.44 -36.81 -7.82
C SER A 463 30.78 -36.38 -9.14
N VAL A 464 30.20 -35.18 -9.17
CA VAL A 464 29.39 -34.69 -10.30
C VAL A 464 30.27 -34.43 -11.54
N ILE A 465 30.12 -35.23 -12.59
CA ILE A 465 30.83 -35.04 -13.86
C ILE A 465 29.99 -34.21 -14.84
N ILE A 466 30.14 -32.88 -14.82
CA ILE A 466 29.58 -31.97 -15.85
C ILE A 466 30.52 -31.92 -17.07
N ASN A 467 29.98 -32.12 -18.28
CA ASN A 467 30.73 -32.08 -19.54
C ASN A 467 30.97 -30.65 -20.06
N LYS A 468 32.04 -30.44 -20.84
CA LYS A 468 32.45 -29.08 -21.28
C LYS A 468 31.35 -28.37 -22.07
N ASN A 469 30.50 -29.12 -22.75
CA ASN A 469 29.37 -28.61 -23.53
C ASN A 469 28.01 -29.01 -22.92
N THR A 470 27.96 -29.38 -21.63
CA THR A 470 26.69 -29.66 -20.97
C THR A 470 25.79 -28.43 -21.09
N LYS A 471 24.62 -28.66 -21.65
CA LYS A 471 23.51 -27.72 -21.68
C LYS A 471 22.44 -28.25 -20.74
N TRP A 472 21.55 -27.36 -20.34
CA TRP A 472 20.38 -27.71 -19.57
C TRP A 472 19.15 -27.37 -20.39
N LYS A 473 18.12 -28.20 -20.27
CA LYS A 473 16.81 -27.90 -20.83
C LYS A 473 16.36 -26.57 -20.25
N GLN A 474 15.87 -25.67 -21.08
CA GLN A 474 15.46 -24.35 -20.63
C GLN A 474 14.20 -24.37 -19.76
N ASN A 475 13.35 -25.41 -19.90
CA ASN A 475 12.18 -25.58 -19.06
C ASN A 475 12.55 -26.27 -17.74
N ALA A 476 12.47 -25.54 -16.63
CA ALA A 476 12.59 -26.10 -15.30
C ALA A 476 11.33 -26.81 -14.81
N ILE A 477 11.56 -27.76 -13.91
CA ILE A 477 10.57 -28.44 -13.10
C ILE A 477 10.67 -27.91 -11.67
N THR A 478 9.55 -27.47 -11.10
CA THR A 478 9.51 -27.08 -9.69
C THR A 478 9.55 -28.33 -8.82
N VAL A 479 10.60 -28.46 -7.99
CA VAL A 479 10.86 -29.66 -7.17
C VAL A 479 10.57 -29.45 -5.68
N ALA A 480 10.53 -28.21 -5.23
CA ALA A 480 10.07 -27.84 -3.88
C ALA A 480 9.42 -26.45 -3.90
N GLY A 481 8.47 -26.24 -2.99
CA GLY A 481 7.66 -25.03 -2.95
C GLY A 481 6.71 -24.92 -4.14
N GLY A 482 6.56 -23.71 -4.69
CA GLY A 482 5.69 -23.47 -5.84
C GLY A 482 4.19 -23.38 -5.52
N HIS A 483 3.79 -23.64 -4.27
CA HIS A 483 2.41 -23.49 -3.78
C HIS A 483 2.14 -22.10 -3.15
N GLY A 484 2.84 -21.08 -3.67
CA GLY A 484 2.82 -19.73 -3.13
C GLY A 484 3.67 -19.56 -1.86
N PHE A 485 3.77 -18.30 -1.42
CA PHE A 485 4.47 -17.99 -0.17
C PHE A 485 3.65 -18.44 1.04
N GLY A 486 4.34 -18.85 2.10
CA GLY A 486 3.70 -19.19 3.37
C GLY A 486 4.53 -20.16 4.20
N SER A 487 4.00 -20.50 5.38
CA SER A 487 4.67 -21.32 6.39
C SER A 487 4.21 -22.78 6.43
N LYS A 488 3.30 -23.21 5.54
CA LYS A 488 2.94 -24.63 5.42
C LYS A 488 4.16 -25.43 4.94
N LEU A 489 4.15 -26.73 5.18
CA LEU A 489 5.26 -27.60 4.79
C LEU A 489 5.42 -27.75 3.26
N ASN A 490 4.41 -27.40 2.48
CA ASN A 490 4.49 -27.32 1.02
C ASN A 490 4.73 -25.91 0.48
N GLN A 491 4.93 -24.94 1.37
CA GLN A 491 5.15 -23.54 1.03
C GLN A 491 6.52 -23.11 1.55
N LEU A 492 7.11 -22.16 0.84
CA LEU A 492 8.42 -21.57 1.15
C LEU A 492 8.23 -20.04 1.21
N ASP A 493 9.10 -19.30 1.90
CA ASP A 493 9.01 -17.85 1.99
C ASP A 493 10.41 -17.20 1.98
N HIS A 494 10.71 -16.49 0.89
CA HIS A 494 12.01 -15.90 0.57
C HIS A 494 13.19 -16.83 0.86
N VAL A 495 13.13 -18.05 0.31
CA VAL A 495 14.22 -19.03 0.42
C VAL A 495 15.53 -18.47 -0.09
N SER A 496 16.61 -18.86 0.56
CA SER A 496 17.94 -18.27 0.34
C SER A 496 18.93 -19.33 -0.11
N GLY A 497 19.29 -20.27 0.77
CA GLY A 497 20.24 -21.34 0.47
C GLY A 497 19.60 -22.71 0.23
N ILE A 498 20.31 -23.54 -0.52
CA ILE A 498 19.95 -24.93 -0.81
C ILE A 498 21.15 -25.87 -0.67
N HIS A 499 20.92 -27.07 -0.14
CA HIS A 499 21.90 -28.15 -0.18
C HIS A 499 21.26 -29.46 -0.58
N ILE A 500 21.89 -30.16 -1.53
CA ILE A 500 21.39 -31.42 -2.07
C ILE A 500 22.11 -32.58 -1.36
N ASP A 501 21.34 -33.53 -0.83
CA ASP A 501 21.85 -34.81 -0.34
C ASP A 501 21.43 -35.93 -1.28
N ASP A 502 22.29 -36.22 -2.26
CA ASP A 502 22.05 -37.30 -3.23
C ASP A 502 21.95 -38.70 -2.60
N ASP A 503 22.57 -38.92 -1.43
CA ASP A 503 22.53 -40.23 -0.78
C ASP A 503 21.17 -40.49 -0.10
N ASP A 504 20.49 -39.42 0.31
CA ASP A 504 19.18 -39.44 0.97
C ASP A 504 18.05 -39.01 0.02
N TYR A 505 18.38 -38.79 -1.27
CA TYR A 505 17.44 -38.32 -2.28
C TYR A 505 16.61 -37.12 -1.82
N SER A 506 17.26 -36.16 -1.15
CA SER A 506 16.59 -35.03 -0.52
C SER A 506 17.32 -33.70 -0.72
N ILE A 507 16.59 -32.60 -0.59
CA ILE A 507 17.12 -31.24 -0.61
C ILE A 507 16.79 -30.53 0.70
N TYR A 508 17.78 -29.87 1.28
CA TYR A 508 17.67 -29.03 2.46
C TYR A 508 17.58 -27.58 2.03
N ILE A 509 16.59 -26.86 2.54
CA ILE A 509 16.26 -25.51 2.09
C ILE A 509 16.23 -24.58 3.30
N ALA A 510 17.03 -23.51 3.25
CA ALA A 510 16.98 -22.43 4.21
C ALA A 510 15.80 -21.51 3.89
N ASP A 511 14.68 -21.77 4.58
CA ASP A 511 13.41 -21.04 4.44
C ASP A 511 13.43 -19.80 5.34
N LYS A 512 14.17 -18.79 4.85
CA LYS A 512 14.63 -17.62 5.60
C LYS A 512 13.51 -16.95 6.39
N THR A 513 12.44 -16.52 5.74
CA THR A 513 11.38 -15.75 6.41
C THR A 513 10.53 -16.62 7.34
N ASN A 514 10.48 -17.92 7.11
CA ASN A 514 9.83 -18.86 8.03
C ASN A 514 10.73 -19.31 9.19
N HIS A 515 11.97 -18.79 9.29
CA HIS A 515 12.91 -19.06 10.37
C HIS A 515 13.12 -20.57 10.62
N ARG A 516 13.30 -21.32 9.53
CA ARG A 516 13.41 -22.79 9.57
C ARG A 516 14.26 -23.34 8.43
N VAL A 517 14.65 -24.60 8.59
CA VAL A 517 15.17 -25.43 7.49
C VAL A 517 14.18 -26.56 7.23
N VAL A 518 13.87 -26.74 5.95
CA VAL A 518 12.94 -27.78 5.48
C VAL A 518 13.73 -28.78 4.64
N ARG A 519 13.56 -30.07 4.92
CA ARG A 519 14.03 -31.17 4.07
C ARG A 519 12.92 -31.55 3.10
N TRP A 520 13.25 -31.75 1.84
CA TRP A 520 12.28 -32.13 0.81
C TRP A 520 12.79 -33.33 0.04
N GLU A 521 12.08 -34.45 0.11
CA GLU A 521 12.44 -35.65 -0.66
C GLU A 521 12.10 -35.46 -2.14
N PHE A 522 12.91 -36.01 -3.04
CA PHE A 522 12.61 -35.92 -4.46
C PHE A 522 11.21 -36.49 -4.77
N ARG A 523 10.39 -35.69 -5.48
CA ARG A 523 8.97 -35.96 -5.82
C ARG A 523 7.98 -35.87 -4.66
N ALA A 524 8.40 -35.49 -3.46
CA ALA A 524 7.45 -35.18 -2.40
C ALA A 524 6.67 -33.90 -2.74
N ASN A 525 5.42 -33.82 -2.29
CA ASN A 525 4.60 -32.62 -2.44
C ASN A 525 4.75 -31.64 -1.26
N ASN A 526 5.29 -32.13 -0.14
CA ASN A 526 5.50 -31.36 1.08
C ASN A 526 6.91 -31.65 1.59
N GLY A 527 7.57 -30.66 2.17
CA GLY A 527 8.78 -30.86 2.95
C GLY A 527 8.48 -31.31 4.38
N THR A 528 9.54 -31.63 5.11
CA THR A 528 9.55 -31.94 6.54
C THR A 528 10.39 -30.91 7.27
N LEU A 529 9.89 -30.40 8.39
CA LEU A 529 10.65 -29.47 9.23
C LEU A 529 11.80 -30.24 9.89
N VAL A 530 13.04 -29.80 9.69
CA VAL A 530 14.23 -30.45 10.26
C VAL A 530 15.03 -29.57 11.21
N ALA A 531 14.91 -28.24 11.10
CA ALA A 531 15.48 -27.31 12.06
C ALA A 531 14.64 -26.03 12.16
N GLY A 532 14.64 -25.40 13.34
CA GLY A 532 13.87 -24.18 13.61
C GLY A 532 12.35 -24.41 13.64
N GLY A 533 11.57 -23.42 13.17
CA GLY A 533 10.10 -23.50 13.13
C GLY A 533 9.38 -23.18 14.44
N ASN A 534 10.11 -22.91 15.52
CA ASN A 534 9.58 -22.47 16.83
C ASN A 534 9.55 -20.93 16.96
N GLY A 535 9.34 -20.24 15.84
CA GLY A 535 9.41 -18.78 15.73
C GLY A 535 10.84 -18.23 15.71
N PRO A 536 11.00 -16.94 15.35
CA PRO A 536 12.30 -16.27 15.37
C PRO A 536 12.83 -16.14 16.79
N GLY A 537 14.10 -16.51 17.00
CA GLY A 537 14.77 -16.27 18.28
C GLY A 537 16.13 -16.97 18.38
N GLY A 538 16.86 -16.66 19.45
CA GLY A 538 18.20 -17.19 19.72
C GLY A 538 18.22 -18.49 20.55
N GLY A 539 17.07 -19.09 20.86
CA GLY A 539 17.01 -20.39 21.53
C GLY A 539 17.69 -21.51 20.73
N MET A 540 18.09 -22.61 21.37
CA MET A 540 18.72 -23.75 20.68
C MET A 540 17.75 -24.53 19.78
N ASN A 541 16.45 -24.36 19.99
CA ASN A 541 15.39 -24.91 19.15
C ASN A 541 14.77 -23.85 18.21
N GLN A 542 15.39 -22.67 18.10
CA GLN A 542 14.95 -21.56 17.26
C GLN A 542 16.04 -21.17 16.26
N LEU A 543 15.61 -20.68 15.11
CA LEU A 543 16.45 -20.01 14.12
C LEU A 543 15.87 -18.61 13.91
N ASN A 544 16.64 -17.72 13.30
CA ASN A 544 16.20 -16.40 12.91
C ASN A 544 16.80 -16.01 11.55
N GLN A 545 15.98 -16.11 10.50
CA GLN A 545 16.36 -15.79 9.13
C GLN A 545 17.56 -16.59 8.62
N PRO A 546 17.53 -17.93 8.68
CA PRO A 546 18.66 -18.72 8.21
C PRO A 546 18.88 -18.47 6.71
N THR A 547 20.13 -18.21 6.32
CA THR A 547 20.48 -17.86 4.93
C THR A 547 21.07 -19.04 4.15
N ASP A 548 21.68 -19.99 4.85
CA ASP A 548 22.34 -21.12 4.21
C ASP A 548 22.34 -22.35 5.13
N VAL A 549 22.41 -23.52 4.51
CA VAL A 549 22.48 -24.82 5.18
C VAL A 549 23.38 -25.74 4.38
N ILE A 550 24.32 -26.41 5.04
CA ILE A 550 25.12 -27.49 4.45
C ILE A 550 25.11 -28.72 5.37
N LEU A 551 25.58 -29.86 4.87
CA LEU A 551 25.85 -31.04 5.70
C LEU A 551 27.31 -31.05 6.17
N ASP A 552 27.54 -31.61 7.36
CA ASP A 552 28.89 -31.94 7.80
C ASP A 552 29.46 -33.13 7.02
N GLU A 553 30.78 -33.33 7.11
CA GLU A 553 31.52 -34.41 6.42
C GLU A 553 30.92 -35.81 6.68
N ALA A 554 30.52 -36.07 7.92
CA ALA A 554 29.92 -37.35 8.33
C ALA A 554 28.41 -37.44 8.02
N LYS A 555 27.82 -36.39 7.45
CA LYS A 555 26.39 -36.23 7.17
C LYS A 555 25.50 -36.53 8.38
N LYS A 556 25.97 -36.26 9.58
CA LYS A 556 25.26 -36.45 10.86
C LYS A 556 24.54 -35.18 11.28
N TYR A 557 25.03 -34.01 10.88
CA TYR A 557 24.51 -32.72 11.29
C TYR A 557 24.31 -31.79 10.09
N LEU A 558 23.29 -30.94 10.19
CA LEU A 558 23.12 -29.74 9.40
C LEU A 558 23.96 -28.63 10.02
N ILE A 559 24.77 -27.94 9.23
CA ILE A 559 25.43 -26.70 9.62
C ILE A 559 24.61 -25.57 9.00
N ILE A 560 24.02 -24.73 9.85
CA ILE A 560 23.05 -23.71 9.44
C ILE A 560 23.60 -22.35 9.80
N CYS A 561 23.59 -21.46 8.82
CA CYS A 561 23.88 -20.06 9.06
C CYS A 561 22.62 -19.39 9.61
N ASP A 562 22.69 -18.94 10.86
CA ASP A 562 21.59 -18.31 11.59
C ASP A 562 21.78 -16.78 11.60
N PHE A 563 21.68 -16.20 10.39
CA PHE A 563 22.10 -14.82 10.04
C PHE A 563 21.70 -13.76 11.07
N ALA A 564 20.41 -13.69 11.46
CA ALA A 564 19.93 -12.61 12.34
C ALA A 564 20.23 -12.85 13.83
N ASN A 565 20.80 -14.00 14.18
CA ASN A 565 21.29 -14.32 15.53
C ASN A 565 22.83 -14.25 15.63
N ASP A 566 23.53 -13.78 14.59
CA ASP A 566 24.98 -13.63 14.53
C ASP A 566 25.75 -14.93 14.88
N ARG A 567 25.30 -16.09 14.39
CA ARG A 567 25.90 -17.39 14.73
C ARG A 567 25.78 -18.43 13.61
N VAL A 568 26.62 -19.45 13.69
CA VAL A 568 26.48 -20.70 12.93
C VAL A 568 26.17 -21.83 13.90
N VAL A 569 25.11 -22.59 13.61
CA VAL A 569 24.64 -23.69 14.47
C VAL A 569 24.78 -25.03 13.79
N GLN A 570 25.11 -26.04 14.57
CA GLN A 570 25.11 -27.44 14.20
C GLN A 570 23.86 -28.10 14.75
N TRP A 571 23.08 -28.72 13.88
CA TRP A 571 21.78 -29.31 14.19
C TRP A 571 21.76 -30.80 13.80
N PRO A 572 21.43 -31.72 14.70
CA PRO A 572 21.45 -33.14 14.38
C PRO A 572 20.35 -33.51 13.38
N ARG A 573 20.67 -34.40 12.42
CA ARG A 573 19.69 -34.86 11.42
C ARG A 573 18.66 -35.84 11.97
N GLN A 574 19.01 -36.55 13.05
CA GLN A 574 18.11 -37.41 13.80
C GLN A 574 17.55 -36.64 14.99
N ASP A 575 16.40 -37.07 15.51
CA ASP A 575 15.77 -36.48 16.71
C ASP A 575 16.63 -36.70 17.97
N SER A 576 17.72 -35.95 18.08
CA SER A 576 18.50 -35.74 19.29
C SER A 576 18.47 -34.26 19.65
N GLN A 577 18.35 -33.94 20.94
CA GLN A 577 18.40 -32.55 21.44
C GLN A 577 19.87 -32.14 21.69
N ASP A 578 20.71 -32.34 20.68
CA ASP A 578 22.17 -32.11 20.73
C ASP A 578 22.58 -31.01 19.72
N GLN A 579 21.78 -29.93 19.66
CA GLN A 579 22.14 -28.75 18.89
C GLN A 579 23.29 -28.01 19.58
N GLN A 580 24.23 -27.47 18.79
CA GLN A 580 25.38 -26.73 19.32
C GLN A 580 25.65 -25.47 18.49
N ILE A 581 26.11 -24.41 19.15
CA ILE A 581 26.60 -23.21 18.47
C ILE A 581 28.07 -23.45 18.14
N VAL A 582 28.42 -23.50 16.86
CA VAL A 582 29.79 -23.77 16.40
C VAL A 582 30.60 -22.48 16.30
N ILE A 583 29.97 -21.40 15.83
CA ILE A 583 30.61 -20.09 15.67
C ILE A 583 29.70 -19.00 16.23
N TYR A 584 30.26 -18.07 17.00
CA TYR A 584 29.57 -16.92 17.59
C TYR A 584 30.07 -15.59 16.99
N ARG A 585 29.24 -14.54 17.06
CA ARG A 585 29.54 -13.16 16.63
C ARG A 585 29.95 -13.06 15.15
N ILE A 586 29.28 -13.81 14.29
CA ILE A 586 29.45 -13.73 12.83
C ILE A 586 28.11 -13.49 12.16
N VAL A 587 28.01 -12.47 11.32
CA VAL A 587 26.82 -12.27 10.48
C VAL A 587 27.01 -13.10 9.23
N CYS A 588 26.90 -14.42 9.39
CA CYS A 588 27.14 -15.36 8.31
C CYS A 588 26.14 -15.14 7.17
N PHE A 589 26.54 -15.32 5.92
CA PHE A 589 25.59 -15.38 4.79
C PHE A 589 25.66 -16.71 4.05
N GLY A 590 26.85 -17.07 3.56
CA GLY A 590 27.13 -18.33 2.87
C GLY A 590 28.09 -19.23 3.66
N LEU A 591 27.90 -20.54 3.51
CA LEU A 591 28.68 -21.60 4.13
C LEU A 591 29.33 -22.47 3.06
N ALA A 592 30.58 -22.89 3.30
CA ALA A 592 31.22 -23.94 2.53
C ALA A 592 32.09 -24.81 3.44
N MET A 593 32.21 -26.09 3.13
CA MET A 593 33.07 -27.02 3.87
C MET A 593 33.97 -27.74 2.88
N ASP A 594 35.27 -27.79 3.18
CA ASP A 594 36.21 -28.55 2.35
C ASP A 594 36.31 -30.02 2.79
N ASN A 595 37.05 -30.82 2.02
CA ASN A 595 37.22 -32.26 2.26
C ASN A 595 37.97 -32.57 3.58
N ASN A 596 38.56 -31.59 4.27
CA ASN A 596 39.16 -31.78 5.60
C ASN A 596 38.18 -31.50 6.74
N GLY A 597 36.96 -31.02 6.42
CA GLY A 597 35.98 -30.57 7.38
C GLY A 597 36.24 -29.16 7.92
N ASP A 598 37.08 -28.36 7.25
CA ASP A 598 37.25 -26.95 7.61
C ASP A 598 36.04 -26.15 7.11
N LEU A 599 35.47 -25.30 7.98
CA LEU A 599 34.27 -24.52 7.71
C LEU A 599 34.64 -23.10 7.28
N TYR A 600 34.14 -22.68 6.13
CA TYR A 600 34.31 -21.35 5.57
C TYR A 600 32.98 -20.60 5.67
N VAL A 601 33.04 -19.34 6.07
CA VAL A 601 31.85 -18.51 6.30
C VAL A 601 32.12 -17.11 5.76
N SER A 602 31.23 -16.62 4.89
CA SER A 602 31.21 -15.20 4.52
C SER A 602 30.54 -14.38 5.62
N ASP A 603 31.24 -13.36 6.11
CA ASP A 603 30.72 -12.44 7.12
C ASP A 603 30.28 -11.14 6.44
N TRP A 604 28.97 -10.95 6.44
CA TRP A 604 28.30 -9.78 5.88
C TRP A 604 28.75 -8.47 6.53
N ARG A 605 29.00 -8.49 7.86
CA ARG A 605 29.29 -7.29 8.65
C ARG A 605 30.72 -6.80 8.44
N THR A 606 31.66 -7.72 8.34
CA THR A 606 33.10 -7.42 8.24
C THR A 606 33.60 -7.41 6.80
N HIS A 607 32.77 -7.83 5.84
CA HIS A 607 33.09 -7.91 4.42
C HIS A 607 34.32 -8.79 4.14
N GLU A 608 34.32 -9.99 4.73
CA GLU A 608 35.41 -10.95 4.58
C GLU A 608 34.90 -12.39 4.62
N VAL A 609 35.75 -13.33 4.21
CA VAL A 609 35.49 -14.77 4.40
C VAL A 609 36.49 -15.31 5.39
N ARG A 610 35.99 -16.02 6.39
CA ARG A 610 36.80 -16.66 7.45
C ARG A 610 36.73 -18.17 7.36
N ARG A 611 37.84 -18.83 7.71
CA ARG A 611 37.96 -20.29 7.80
C ARG A 611 38.21 -20.72 9.24
N TRP A 612 37.42 -21.67 9.72
CA TRP A 612 37.63 -22.39 10.97
C TRP A 612 38.14 -23.79 10.68
N GLN A 613 39.29 -24.13 11.26
CA GLN A 613 39.76 -25.50 11.24
C GLN A 613 38.96 -26.37 12.18
N LYS A 614 38.75 -27.63 11.81
CA LYS A 614 38.00 -28.59 12.65
C LYS A 614 38.57 -28.65 14.07
N GLY A 615 37.75 -28.33 15.08
CA GLY A 615 38.13 -28.31 16.50
C GLY A 615 38.73 -26.99 17.02
N TYR A 616 38.92 -25.98 16.16
CA TYR A 616 39.37 -24.64 16.56
C TYR A 616 38.18 -23.69 16.70
N THR A 617 38.26 -22.78 17.68
CA THR A 617 37.19 -21.80 17.98
C THR A 617 37.40 -20.44 17.30
N GLU A 618 38.62 -20.16 16.84
CA GLU A 618 38.97 -18.92 16.16
C GLU A 618 39.16 -19.15 14.66
N GLY A 619 38.52 -18.29 13.85
CA GLY A 619 38.60 -18.32 12.40
C GLY A 619 39.65 -17.36 11.88
N ILE A 620 40.39 -17.77 10.86
CA ILE A 620 41.34 -16.92 10.15
C ILE A 620 40.70 -16.32 8.90
N VAL A 621 41.05 -15.09 8.56
CA VAL A 621 40.58 -14.46 7.32
C VAL A 621 41.29 -15.09 6.12
N VAL A 622 40.53 -15.54 5.14
CA VAL A 622 41.04 -16.21 3.92
C VAL A 622 40.67 -15.50 2.62
N ALA A 623 39.71 -14.58 2.65
CA ALA A 623 39.42 -13.65 1.56
C ALA A 623 38.94 -12.31 2.11
N GLY A 624 39.33 -11.20 1.49
CA GLY A 624 39.02 -9.86 1.99
C GLY A 624 39.92 -9.43 3.15
N GLY A 625 39.32 -8.91 4.24
CA GLY A 625 40.04 -8.57 5.48
C GLY A 625 40.70 -7.19 5.53
N ASN A 626 40.53 -6.37 4.48
CA ASN A 626 41.09 -5.01 4.41
C ASN A 626 39.99 -3.94 4.39
N GLY A 627 38.88 -4.23 5.08
CA GLY A 627 37.68 -3.41 5.10
C GLY A 627 36.87 -3.46 3.80
N ARG A 628 35.73 -2.77 3.82
CA ARG A 628 34.83 -2.64 2.68
C ARG A 628 35.50 -1.90 1.52
N GLY A 629 35.40 -2.42 0.30
CA GLY A 629 35.86 -1.73 -0.90
C GLY A 629 35.96 -2.63 -2.12
N ASN A 630 36.55 -2.11 -3.20
CA ASN A 630 36.62 -2.78 -4.51
C ASN A 630 38.05 -3.14 -4.94
N GLN A 631 39.04 -2.98 -4.07
CA GLN A 631 40.41 -3.38 -4.35
C GLN A 631 40.56 -4.91 -4.35
N LEU A 632 41.69 -5.44 -4.83
CA LEU A 632 41.92 -6.89 -4.91
C LEU A 632 42.00 -7.59 -3.54
N LYS A 633 42.17 -6.84 -2.45
CA LYS A 633 42.18 -7.34 -1.06
C LYS A 633 40.91 -7.01 -0.27
N GLN A 634 39.92 -6.43 -0.93
CA GLN A 634 38.69 -5.94 -0.29
C GLN A 634 37.48 -6.61 -0.94
N LEU A 635 36.40 -6.70 -0.17
CA LEU A 635 35.09 -7.15 -0.62
C LEU A 635 34.05 -6.09 -0.24
N ASP A 636 32.91 -6.08 -0.91
CA ASP A 636 31.73 -5.32 -0.54
C ASP A 636 30.49 -6.22 -0.66
N ASP A 637 29.93 -6.54 0.50
CA ASP A 637 28.77 -7.41 0.68
C ASP A 637 28.95 -8.85 0.12
N PRO A 638 29.93 -9.62 0.65
CA PRO A 638 30.15 -10.98 0.18
C PRO A 638 28.99 -11.90 0.58
N HIS A 639 28.34 -12.52 -0.41
CA HIS A 639 27.24 -13.45 -0.20
C HIS A 639 27.70 -14.91 -0.22
N TYR A 640 27.22 -15.76 -1.13
CA TYR A 640 27.60 -17.17 -1.15
C TYR A 640 29.05 -17.35 -1.58
N ILE A 641 29.62 -18.46 -1.12
CA ILE A 641 31.00 -18.84 -1.35
C ILE A 641 31.07 -20.28 -1.82
N PHE A 642 32.12 -20.60 -2.57
CA PHE A 642 32.44 -21.95 -2.96
C PHE A 642 33.92 -22.22 -2.69
N VAL A 643 34.26 -23.44 -2.27
CA VAL A 643 35.63 -23.87 -2.03
C VAL A 643 35.93 -25.05 -2.94
N ASP A 644 36.95 -24.92 -3.80
CA ASP A 644 37.39 -26.01 -4.66
C ASP A 644 38.32 -27.00 -3.93
N ASP A 645 38.62 -28.13 -4.57
CA ASP A 645 39.50 -29.17 -4.03
C ASP A 645 40.94 -28.67 -3.76
N ASP A 646 41.36 -27.57 -4.39
CA ASP A 646 42.64 -26.89 -4.13
C ASP A 646 42.57 -25.93 -2.93
N HIS A 647 41.44 -25.92 -2.20
CA HIS A 647 41.10 -24.99 -1.12
C HIS A 647 41.14 -23.51 -1.56
N SER A 648 40.82 -23.23 -2.81
CA SER A 648 40.60 -21.86 -3.27
C SER A 648 39.17 -21.44 -2.98
N VAL A 649 39.02 -20.21 -2.48
CA VAL A 649 37.72 -19.64 -2.12
C VAL A 649 37.23 -18.73 -3.24
N TYR A 650 36.06 -19.03 -3.78
CA TYR A 650 35.33 -18.19 -4.71
C TYR A 650 34.27 -17.42 -3.95
N VAL A 651 34.18 -16.12 -4.17
CA VAL A 651 33.30 -15.23 -3.44
C VAL A 651 32.47 -14.42 -4.43
N ALA A 652 31.15 -14.46 -4.28
CA ALA A 652 30.26 -13.51 -4.91
C ALA A 652 30.37 -12.16 -4.17
N ASP A 653 31.09 -11.21 -4.77
CA ASP A 653 31.33 -9.87 -4.24
C ASP A 653 30.21 -8.94 -4.74
N THR A 654 29.04 -9.08 -4.10
CA THR A 654 27.72 -8.70 -4.61
C THR A 654 27.63 -7.24 -5.02
N LEU A 655 28.01 -6.31 -4.14
CA LEU A 655 27.89 -4.87 -4.41
C LEU A 655 28.97 -4.34 -5.35
N ASN A 656 30.07 -5.07 -5.50
CA ASN A 656 31.10 -4.79 -6.50
C ASN A 656 30.81 -5.42 -7.88
N ASN A 657 29.68 -6.14 -8.03
CA ASN A 657 29.28 -6.79 -9.28
C ASN A 657 30.38 -7.68 -9.90
N ARG A 658 31.05 -8.46 -9.05
CA ARG A 658 32.15 -9.33 -9.48
C ARG A 658 32.19 -10.65 -8.71
N VAL A 659 32.87 -11.64 -9.28
CA VAL A 659 33.27 -12.86 -8.59
C VAL A 659 34.78 -12.88 -8.49
N MET A 660 35.28 -13.16 -7.30
CA MET A 660 36.70 -13.13 -6.97
C MET A 660 37.14 -14.50 -6.44
N LYS A 661 38.35 -14.93 -6.79
CA LYS A 661 38.98 -16.18 -6.32
C LYS A 661 40.21 -15.87 -5.48
N TRP A 662 40.26 -16.36 -4.25
CA TRP A 662 41.48 -16.41 -3.45
C TRP A 662 42.05 -17.82 -3.49
N LYS A 663 43.33 -17.94 -3.86
CA LYS A 663 44.02 -19.22 -3.74
C LYS A 663 44.43 -19.43 -2.29
N LYS A 664 44.64 -20.68 -1.89
CA LYS A 664 45.16 -21.00 -0.57
C LYS A 664 46.46 -20.23 -0.31
N ASN A 665 46.56 -19.56 0.84
CA ASN A 665 47.73 -18.79 1.29
C ASN A 665 48.11 -17.60 0.39
N THR A 666 47.14 -16.98 -0.30
CA THR A 666 47.37 -15.72 -1.03
C THR A 666 46.63 -14.56 -0.36
N ASP A 667 47.26 -13.39 -0.32
CA ASP A 667 46.67 -12.18 0.28
C ASP A 667 45.81 -11.36 -0.69
N GLU A 668 45.83 -11.69 -1.98
CA GLU A 668 45.13 -10.97 -3.05
C GLU A 668 44.18 -11.87 -3.82
N GLY A 669 43.00 -11.34 -4.10
CA GLY A 669 41.99 -12.00 -4.92
C GLY A 669 42.28 -11.83 -6.41
N ILE A 670 41.93 -12.86 -7.16
CA ILE A 670 41.99 -12.90 -8.62
C ILE A 670 40.58 -12.65 -9.14
N LEU A 671 40.42 -11.67 -10.02
CA LEU A 671 39.14 -11.42 -10.68
C LEU A 671 38.80 -12.58 -11.61
N ILE A 672 37.65 -13.20 -11.38
CA ILE A 672 37.13 -14.30 -12.21
C ILE A 672 36.11 -13.79 -13.21
N ALA A 673 35.15 -13.00 -12.73
CA ALA A 673 34.07 -12.44 -13.53
C ALA A 673 33.76 -11.02 -13.06
N SER A 674 33.48 -10.11 -13.98
CA SER A 674 33.13 -8.71 -13.69
C SER A 674 32.08 -8.22 -14.67
N GLY A 675 31.14 -7.40 -14.19
CA GLY A 675 30.21 -6.66 -15.04
C GLY A 675 30.64 -5.22 -15.28
N GLN A 676 31.85 -4.98 -15.84
CA GLN A 676 32.40 -3.63 -15.99
C GLN A 676 31.35 -2.58 -16.41
N VAL A 677 31.27 -1.53 -15.58
CA VAL A 677 30.61 -0.22 -15.72
C VAL A 677 29.32 -0.20 -16.55
N TYR A 678 28.22 0.04 -15.83
CA TYR A 678 26.94 0.58 -16.30
C TYR A 678 27.12 1.43 -17.59
N ASN A 679 26.83 0.86 -18.76
CA ASN A 679 26.26 1.51 -19.96
C ASN A 679 26.64 0.93 -21.35
N GLU A 680 27.43 -0.14 -21.51
CA GLU A 680 27.82 -0.56 -22.88
C GLU A 680 27.59 -2.02 -23.30
N ASN A 681 27.26 -2.96 -22.40
CA ASN A 681 26.99 -4.34 -22.83
C ASN A 681 25.85 -5.02 -22.03
N PRO A 682 24.73 -5.42 -22.66
CA PRO A 682 23.58 -6.06 -21.98
C PRO A 682 23.84 -7.50 -21.47
N ASP A 683 25.10 -7.96 -21.46
CA ASP A 683 25.56 -9.27 -20.98
C ASP A 683 26.52 -9.16 -19.77
N THR A 684 26.60 -8.00 -19.11
CA THR A 684 27.43 -7.78 -17.91
C THR A 684 26.83 -8.43 -16.66
N LEU A 685 27.68 -9.09 -15.86
CA LEU A 685 27.35 -9.65 -14.55
C LEU A 685 26.79 -8.57 -13.61
N LEU A 686 25.51 -8.68 -13.21
CA LEU A 686 24.85 -7.70 -12.34
C LEU A 686 24.34 -8.37 -11.07
N THR A 687 24.87 -7.91 -9.93
CA THR A 687 24.54 -8.36 -8.58
C THR A 687 24.64 -9.89 -8.45
N PRO A 688 25.86 -10.46 -8.55
CA PRO A 688 26.08 -11.88 -8.34
C PRO A 688 25.77 -12.25 -6.89
N ILE A 689 25.10 -13.39 -6.65
CA ILE A 689 24.75 -13.84 -5.29
C ILE A 689 25.35 -15.20 -4.99
N GLY A 690 24.98 -16.20 -5.79
CA GLY A 690 25.42 -17.60 -5.71
C GLY A 690 26.61 -17.83 -6.62
N VAL A 691 27.57 -18.64 -6.17
CA VAL A 691 28.73 -19.05 -6.98
C VAL A 691 29.06 -20.51 -6.70
N ILE A 692 29.22 -21.32 -7.75
CA ILE A 692 29.73 -22.69 -7.67
C ILE A 692 30.67 -22.95 -8.84
N ALA A 693 31.67 -23.83 -8.65
CA ALA A 693 32.53 -24.27 -9.74
C ALA A 693 32.42 -25.78 -9.96
N ASP A 694 32.53 -26.21 -11.22
CA ASP A 694 32.67 -27.62 -11.53
C ASP A 694 34.15 -28.07 -11.49
N HIS A 695 34.37 -29.39 -11.51
CA HIS A 695 35.71 -30.00 -11.51
C HIS A 695 36.57 -29.65 -12.75
N LYS A 696 35.99 -29.01 -13.77
CA LYS A 696 36.70 -28.50 -14.97
C LYS A 696 37.07 -27.04 -14.82
N GLY A 697 36.70 -26.40 -13.71
CA GLY A 697 36.93 -24.99 -13.43
C GLY A 697 35.95 -24.04 -14.13
N ASN A 698 34.81 -24.54 -14.66
CA ASN A 698 33.75 -23.62 -15.07
C ASN A 698 33.04 -23.09 -13.84
N ILE A 699 32.70 -21.80 -13.88
CA ILE A 699 32.16 -21.09 -12.73
C ILE A 699 30.75 -20.64 -13.10
N TYR A 700 29.79 -21.07 -12.30
CA TYR A 700 28.37 -20.79 -12.45
C TYR A 700 27.97 -19.79 -11.39
N VAL A 701 27.27 -18.74 -11.81
CA VAL A 701 26.94 -17.60 -10.96
C VAL A 701 25.47 -17.29 -11.12
N SER A 702 24.72 -17.22 -10.02
CA SER A 702 23.36 -16.68 -10.04
C SER A 702 23.41 -15.16 -10.01
N THR A 703 22.57 -14.54 -10.82
CA THR A 703 22.54 -13.10 -11.00
C THR A 703 21.13 -12.59 -10.69
N ILE A 704 20.99 -11.71 -9.70
CA ILE A 704 19.67 -11.15 -9.39
C ILE A 704 19.32 -9.93 -10.23
N GLY A 705 20.33 -9.26 -10.81
CA GLY A 705 20.12 -8.08 -11.64
C GLY A 705 19.62 -8.39 -13.04
N ILE A 706 19.94 -9.58 -13.58
CA ILE A 706 19.51 -10.03 -14.92
C ILE A 706 18.74 -11.36 -14.89
N TYR A 707 18.44 -11.89 -13.70
CA TYR A 707 17.59 -13.07 -13.47
C TYR A 707 18.07 -14.38 -14.13
N GLN A 708 19.38 -14.51 -14.37
CA GLN A 708 19.97 -15.64 -15.07
C GLN A 708 21.02 -16.35 -14.22
N ILE A 709 21.24 -17.64 -14.55
CA ILE A 709 22.46 -18.34 -14.18
C ILE A 709 23.45 -18.20 -15.33
N MET A 710 24.61 -17.63 -15.04
CA MET A 710 25.66 -17.34 -16.01
C MET A 710 26.85 -18.28 -15.78
N ARG A 711 27.55 -18.67 -16.84
CA ARG A 711 28.73 -19.54 -16.79
C ARG A 711 29.95 -18.86 -17.40
N TRP A 712 31.06 -18.92 -16.68
CA TRP A 712 32.39 -18.60 -17.20
C TRP A 712 33.20 -19.89 -17.35
N SER A 713 33.70 -20.14 -18.56
CA SER A 713 34.70 -21.18 -18.75
C SER A 713 36.08 -20.71 -18.29
N PRO A 714 37.00 -21.64 -17.93
CA PRO A 714 38.36 -21.28 -17.56
C PRO A 714 39.02 -20.35 -18.62
N GLY A 715 39.44 -19.17 -18.18
CA GLY A 715 40.08 -18.16 -19.04
C GLY A 715 39.14 -17.34 -19.93
N ALA A 716 37.81 -17.55 -19.84
CA ALA A 716 36.85 -16.73 -20.56
C ALA A 716 36.77 -15.32 -19.96
N THR A 717 36.70 -14.29 -20.82
CA THR A 717 36.52 -12.90 -20.41
C THR A 717 35.05 -12.51 -20.28
N GLU A 718 34.15 -13.26 -20.91
CA GLU A 718 32.70 -13.03 -20.94
C GLU A 718 31.95 -14.28 -20.47
N GLY A 719 30.79 -14.07 -19.86
CA GLY A 719 29.92 -15.14 -19.38
C GLY A 719 28.88 -15.52 -20.42
N ALA A 720 28.49 -16.79 -20.44
CA ALA A 720 27.38 -17.29 -21.25
C ALA A 720 26.16 -17.58 -20.36
N SER A 721 24.96 -17.20 -20.81
CA SER A 721 23.73 -17.59 -20.12
C SER A 721 23.51 -19.10 -20.20
N VAL A 722 23.15 -19.70 -19.07
CA VAL A 722 22.91 -21.14 -18.92
C VAL A 722 21.41 -21.42 -18.92
N VAL A 723 20.69 -20.75 -18.02
CA VAL A 723 19.23 -20.82 -17.84
C VAL A 723 18.71 -19.50 -17.29
N GLY A 724 17.40 -19.26 -17.44
CA GLY A 724 16.75 -18.01 -17.07
C GLY A 724 16.61 -17.06 -18.26
N GLU A 725 15.60 -16.20 -18.21
CA GLU A 725 15.38 -15.14 -19.19
C GLU A 725 15.81 -13.79 -18.61
N LYS A 726 16.06 -12.80 -19.47
CA LYS A 726 16.48 -11.45 -19.03
C LYS A 726 15.36 -10.68 -18.32
N GLU A 727 14.14 -11.18 -18.37
CA GLU A 727 12.98 -10.63 -17.66
C GLU A 727 12.62 -11.51 -16.46
N CYS A 728 12.26 -10.86 -15.35
CA CYS A 728 11.76 -11.59 -14.19
C CYS A 728 10.39 -12.18 -14.50
N GLY A 729 10.17 -13.43 -14.10
CA GLY A 729 8.93 -14.11 -14.42
C GLY A 729 8.68 -15.36 -13.59
N ARG A 730 7.67 -16.13 -13.96
CA ARG A 730 7.18 -17.34 -13.26
C ARG A 730 7.08 -18.57 -14.15
N GLY A 731 7.31 -18.40 -15.45
CA GLY A 731 7.38 -19.47 -16.42
C GLY A 731 8.39 -20.54 -16.05
N SER A 732 8.39 -21.62 -16.83
CA SER A 732 9.37 -22.70 -16.69
C SER A 732 10.78 -22.27 -17.09
N THR A 733 10.91 -21.27 -17.96
CA THR A 733 12.18 -20.68 -18.41
C THR A 733 12.59 -19.44 -17.61
N GLU A 734 11.67 -18.84 -16.87
CA GLU A 734 11.85 -17.57 -16.17
C GLU A 734 12.21 -17.79 -14.69
N LEU A 735 13.11 -16.95 -14.17
CA LEU A 735 13.51 -16.91 -12.76
C LEU A 735 13.18 -15.53 -12.18
N ALA A 736 13.08 -15.43 -10.86
CA ALA A 736 12.89 -14.17 -10.16
C ALA A 736 13.72 -14.16 -8.87
N LEU A 737 14.79 -13.34 -8.90
CA LEU A 737 15.82 -13.26 -7.86
C LEU A 737 16.43 -14.64 -7.55
N PRO A 738 17.19 -15.25 -8.48
CA PRO A 738 17.89 -16.50 -8.20
C PRO A 738 19.00 -16.25 -7.16
N TYR A 739 18.82 -16.72 -5.92
CA TYR A 739 19.80 -16.49 -4.85
C TYR A 739 20.94 -17.50 -4.95
N ASP A 740 20.62 -18.77 -4.84
CA ASP A 740 21.62 -19.83 -4.75
C ASP A 740 21.39 -20.92 -5.81
N LEU A 741 22.42 -21.72 -6.06
CA LEU A 741 22.41 -22.79 -7.04
C LEU A 741 23.24 -23.99 -6.58
N SER A 742 22.82 -25.19 -6.98
CA SER A 742 23.52 -26.43 -6.66
C SER A 742 23.35 -27.47 -7.77
N PHE A 743 24.25 -28.46 -7.82
CA PHE A 743 24.17 -29.57 -8.76
C PHE A 743 23.90 -30.89 -8.02
N ASP A 744 23.04 -31.74 -8.58
CA ASP A 744 22.93 -33.14 -8.13
C ASP A 744 24.04 -34.00 -8.76
N ARG A 745 24.18 -35.26 -8.32
CA ARG A 745 25.19 -36.19 -8.87
C ARG A 745 25.08 -36.44 -10.37
N GLN A 746 23.90 -36.26 -10.94
CA GLN A 746 23.67 -36.41 -12.37
C GLN A 746 24.00 -35.12 -13.14
N GLY A 747 24.33 -34.02 -12.45
CA GLY A 747 24.68 -32.72 -13.00
C GLY A 747 23.46 -31.87 -13.40
N ASN A 748 22.27 -32.21 -12.92
CA ASN A 748 21.11 -31.34 -13.07
C ASN A 748 21.28 -30.10 -12.18
N LEU A 749 20.85 -28.95 -12.68
CA LEU A 749 21.01 -27.67 -12.00
C LEU A 749 19.76 -27.35 -11.17
N TYR A 750 19.94 -27.07 -9.89
CA TYR A 750 18.90 -26.60 -8.99
C TYR A 750 19.15 -25.13 -8.68
N VAL A 751 18.10 -24.32 -8.76
CA VAL A 751 18.16 -22.88 -8.53
C VAL A 751 17.12 -22.50 -7.49
N VAL A 752 17.55 -21.72 -6.50
CA VAL A 752 16.67 -21.09 -5.51
C VAL A 752 16.02 -19.88 -6.17
N ASP A 753 14.78 -20.05 -6.64
CA ASP A 753 13.98 -19.01 -7.29
C ASP A 753 13.21 -18.23 -6.21
N THR A 754 13.95 -17.40 -5.47
CA THR A 754 13.56 -16.81 -4.19
C THR A 754 12.25 -16.04 -4.23
N HIS A 755 12.05 -15.18 -5.24
CA HIS A 755 10.83 -14.37 -5.34
C HIS A 755 9.60 -15.17 -5.80
N ASN A 756 9.83 -16.35 -6.37
CA ASN A 756 8.78 -17.29 -6.74
C ASN A 756 8.54 -18.37 -5.70
N TYR A 757 9.29 -18.35 -4.58
CA TYR A 757 9.08 -19.22 -3.44
C TYR A 757 9.19 -20.71 -3.81
N ARG A 758 10.17 -21.04 -4.65
CA ARG A 758 10.32 -22.38 -5.20
C ARG A 758 11.79 -22.72 -5.47
N ILE A 759 12.06 -24.02 -5.57
CA ILE A 759 13.30 -24.54 -6.12
C ILE A 759 13.00 -25.07 -7.53
N GLN A 760 13.75 -24.57 -8.51
CA GLN A 760 13.63 -24.98 -9.91
C GLN A 760 14.76 -25.95 -10.25
N LYS A 761 14.42 -27.10 -10.81
CA LYS A 761 15.37 -28.08 -11.35
C LYS A 761 15.38 -27.99 -12.87
N PHE A 762 16.56 -27.83 -13.45
CA PHE A 762 16.80 -27.93 -14.88
C PHE A 762 17.56 -29.23 -15.17
N ASP A 763 16.97 -30.11 -15.96
CA ASP A 763 17.61 -31.36 -16.35
C ASP A 763 18.71 -31.10 -17.38
N ILE A 764 19.77 -31.91 -17.35
CA ILE A 764 20.77 -31.92 -18.42
C ILE A 764 20.10 -32.21 -19.76
N ASP A 765 20.49 -31.45 -20.78
CA ASP A 765 20.19 -31.72 -22.17
C ASP A 765 21.23 -32.71 -22.72
N LEU A 766 20.76 -33.90 -23.10
CA LEU A 766 21.61 -35.01 -23.55
C LEU A 766 21.76 -35.05 -25.09
N ASP A 767 21.12 -34.12 -25.79
CA ASP A 767 21.06 -34.04 -27.27
C ASP A 767 22.15 -33.13 -27.89
#